data_AF-A0A662A0R2-F1
#
_entry.id   AF-A0A662A0R2-F1
#
_cell.length_a   1.000
_cell.length_b   1.000
_cell.length_c   1.000
_cell.angle_alpha   90.00
_cell.angle_beta   90.00
_cell.angle_gamma   90.00
#
_symmetry.space_group_name_H-M   'P 1'
#
loop_
_entity.id
_entity.type
_entity.pdbx_description
1 polymer ?
#
loop_
_entity_poly.entity_id
_entity_poly.type
_entity_poly.pdbx_seq_one_letter_code
_entity_poly.pdbx_strand_id
1 'polypeptide(L)'
;MKTTISNFAKMIFIIGVLICANSTYADTIHSTTEGGDWNSSLTWVGYTIPSPWDDVVINGSVSLHFGYCNNLTVSPTGSLSGISEGSPNNQKPLFVNGDITNYGGISPMSPPYYLDIEVHGNIYNHHYFRPNYLEFVGIGDQYVSSSKIKPYAGFTPHNLNSNKPSGYVHFNSTHYLSHLVTIDFGSDTLYMDTDTLWMEGGKIKDVTIISNSPSGQMYISLEDDFWGLTSPYVNNVNLEANEVVLAGNFLYDDFFNIYGNARVEDTLQNNTSNQTATIYGNLINNGVIRDNIGNSYLYITGDIHQNGTWTNKYTYLTGDADQNLWFTQPFEGQYLTNTNNNGKVISNSTLEFNSTILDFNYDTLMFAAGADSLIVNGDYFKEGVIEKEGSKSSGFLNCILHDDAYFVDMAMTGNINLGGLFQYNDPMSFYGHLMVTDTLQNYYVSETATIYGNLTNNGVIRDKAYFCYLHIKGDINQNGIWENRHSYLSGDVDQSLSFTKPFAGDFLTNSNINGKIICNSTLAFNNTIIDFNYDTLVFAAGADSLIVNGDYFQEAVITKEGGKTAGLLNCNLSGDAYFHDIEMVSDNINLNGAFQYQDPMSFYGHVTVEDTLRNHYVHQTATVYGDFTNNGIIEDNIWNCYLHITGDINQNGIWKNNHTYLSGDTGQNLWFTKPFEGKNLSSTKSNGKVTSNSTLAFNTTIIDFNYDTLVFASGADSLILFGGFFKEGVIIKEAGKTTGFLNSNLSGDAYLQDMEIIGADINLGGLFQYNDPMSFYGHVTIEDTLQNYYTHETATIYGDLTNNGTIRDKYYNCYLHITGDINQNGIWENNRTTLNGDSDQFIYLVNQNEITGQVYFDALSAGTPYLWYYEGGILNSADFSGETSNQLIWQVPVSGNWYGDFYCETGAGPSRTITIEGGLIVDIAVMLEGPFNGSGMNTTLNTNGHIPLSQPYNISPWNYAGTESVTSIPADIVDWVLVGFRETSAGPETATAATTIKQRALFLNNEGYLVNLDGSRDIKINVPSVTENLHIVVWHRNHLGVMSANPLSLDDAPLVYDFTSDESQAYGGSAGHKNLGGGVFGMMGGDASYDQVVDGQDKLVWVSNAGNTADYEPYDFNMDNKIDNQDKNDVWMGNNGASTLVPE
;
A
#
# COMPACT_ATOMS: atom_id res chain seq x y z
N MET A 1 -35.77 -123.00 30.67
CA MET A 1 -36.90 -122.15 30.22
C MET A 1 -37.45 -122.52 28.84
N LYS A 2 -36.92 -123.57 28.20
CA LYS A 2 -36.83 -123.71 26.75
C LYS A 2 -37.98 -124.49 26.04
N THR A 3 -39.17 -124.68 26.63
CA THR A 3 -40.22 -125.54 26.00
C THR A 3 -41.68 -125.02 25.95
N THR A 4 -42.08 -123.92 26.61
CA THR A 4 -43.46 -123.37 26.53
C THR A 4 -43.67 -122.31 25.41
N ILE A 5 -42.60 -121.66 24.92
CA ILE A 5 -42.59 -120.65 23.81
C ILE A 5 -42.75 -121.32 22.42
N SER A 6 -42.53 -122.65 22.34
CA SER A 6 -42.46 -123.43 21.09
C SER A 6 -43.82 -123.77 20.46
N ASN A 7 -44.87 -123.97 21.26
CA ASN A 7 -46.24 -124.19 20.74
C ASN A 7 -47.05 -122.89 20.66
N PHE A 8 -46.69 -121.92 21.50
CA PHE A 8 -47.29 -120.60 21.47
C PHE A 8 -46.91 -119.82 20.19
N ALA A 9 -45.67 -119.94 19.69
CA ALA A 9 -45.27 -119.39 18.39
C ALA A 9 -45.98 -120.06 17.19
N LYS A 10 -46.36 -121.34 17.32
CA LYS A 10 -47.12 -122.05 16.29
C LYS A 10 -48.62 -121.71 16.28
N MET A 11 -49.17 -121.21 17.38
CA MET A 11 -50.56 -120.72 17.43
C MET A 11 -50.67 -119.28 16.88
N ILE A 12 -49.67 -118.45 17.17
CA ILE A 12 -49.53 -117.11 16.56
C ILE A 12 -49.27 -117.21 15.06
N PHE A 13 -48.57 -118.25 14.59
CA PHE A 13 -48.40 -118.50 13.15
C PHE A 13 -49.66 -119.03 12.46
N ILE A 14 -50.67 -119.60 13.13
CA ILE A 14 -51.90 -120.08 12.48
C ILE A 14 -52.98 -119.00 12.46
N ILE A 15 -53.10 -118.20 13.52
CA ILE A 15 -53.92 -116.98 13.47
C ILE A 15 -53.24 -115.97 12.54
N GLY A 16 -51.91 -115.88 12.60
CA GLY A 16 -51.05 -115.15 11.67
C GLY A 16 -50.75 -115.88 10.34
N VAL A 17 -51.52 -116.90 9.95
CA VAL A 17 -51.58 -117.45 8.58
C VAL A 17 -53.03 -117.51 8.06
N LEU A 18 -54.05 -117.56 8.93
CA LEU A 18 -55.45 -117.36 8.56
C LEU A 18 -55.79 -115.88 8.29
N ILE A 19 -55.05 -114.95 8.88
CA ILE A 19 -55.10 -113.52 8.57
C ILE A 19 -54.26 -113.18 7.32
N CYS A 20 -53.45 -114.13 6.85
CA CYS A 20 -52.69 -114.05 5.59
C CYS A 20 -53.51 -114.45 4.34
N ALA A 21 -54.83 -114.30 4.39
CA ALA A 21 -55.69 -114.49 3.23
C ALA A 21 -56.04 -113.19 2.48
N ASN A 22 -55.55 -112.01 2.90
CA ASN A 22 -55.71 -110.76 2.14
C ASN A 22 -54.43 -109.91 2.21
N SER A 23 -53.37 -110.35 1.54
CA SER A 23 -52.29 -109.46 1.11
C SER A 23 -52.72 -108.78 -0.19
N THR A 24 -53.29 -107.57 -0.10
CA THR A 24 -53.43 -106.69 -1.26
C THR A 24 -52.17 -105.82 -1.33
N TYR A 25 -51.44 -105.92 -2.45
CA TYR A 25 -50.32 -105.04 -2.78
C TYR A 25 -50.78 -103.57 -2.70
N ALA A 26 -49.87 -102.63 -2.37
CA ALA A 26 -50.10 -101.22 -2.66
C ALA A 26 -50.31 -101.11 -4.16
N ASP A 27 -51.56 -100.94 -4.56
CA ASP A 27 -51.91 -101.03 -5.97
C ASP A 27 -51.69 -99.65 -6.59
N THR A 28 -51.15 -99.65 -7.81
CA THR A 28 -51.16 -98.44 -8.62
C THR A 28 -52.55 -98.28 -9.20
N ILE A 29 -53.32 -97.36 -8.63
CA ILE A 29 -54.69 -97.12 -9.05
C ILE A 29 -54.69 -96.02 -10.10
N HIS A 30 -55.11 -96.39 -11.30
CA HIS A 30 -55.23 -95.49 -12.44
C HIS A 30 -56.65 -94.92 -12.51
N SER A 31 -56.80 -93.62 -12.75
CA SER A 31 -58.11 -93.10 -13.15
C SER A 31 -58.46 -93.54 -14.59
N THR A 32 -59.75 -93.64 -14.89
CA THR A 32 -60.21 -93.83 -16.26
C THR A 32 -59.88 -92.59 -17.10
N THR A 33 -59.84 -92.73 -18.42
CA THR A 33 -59.60 -91.60 -19.33
C THR A 33 -60.75 -90.59 -19.36
N GLU A 34 -61.97 -91.02 -19.02
CA GLU A 34 -63.13 -90.11 -18.88
C GLU A 34 -63.06 -89.31 -17.57
N GLY A 35 -62.46 -89.87 -16.53
CA GLY A 35 -62.35 -89.23 -15.22
C GLY A 35 -63.65 -89.32 -14.39
N GLY A 36 -63.80 -88.43 -13.42
CA GLY A 36 -64.93 -88.41 -12.47
C GLY A 36 -64.57 -87.96 -11.06
N ASP A 37 -65.49 -88.11 -10.11
CA ASP A 37 -65.26 -87.79 -8.69
C ASP A 37 -64.27 -88.79 -8.04
N TRP A 38 -63.24 -88.32 -7.35
CA TRP A 38 -62.25 -89.15 -6.65
C TRP A 38 -62.90 -90.21 -5.75
N ASN A 39 -64.00 -89.88 -5.08
CA ASN A 39 -64.68 -90.83 -4.17
C ASN A 39 -65.74 -91.69 -4.86
N SER A 40 -65.85 -91.61 -6.19
CA SER A 40 -66.64 -92.54 -7.00
C SER A 40 -65.77 -93.69 -7.47
N SER A 41 -66.20 -94.93 -7.21
CA SER A 41 -65.52 -96.11 -7.74
C SER A 41 -65.45 -96.09 -9.28
N LEU A 42 -66.42 -95.46 -9.97
CA LEU A 42 -66.44 -95.38 -11.44
C LEU A 42 -65.28 -94.56 -12.03
N THR A 43 -64.66 -93.69 -11.24
CA THR A 43 -63.52 -92.85 -11.66
C THR A 43 -62.25 -93.66 -11.84
N TRP A 44 -62.15 -94.83 -11.18
CA TRP A 44 -60.93 -95.62 -11.10
C TRP A 44 -61.04 -96.89 -11.92
N VAL A 45 -59.98 -97.19 -12.68
CA VAL A 45 -59.86 -98.46 -13.41
C VAL A 45 -59.86 -99.59 -12.39
N GLY A 46 -60.80 -100.52 -12.53
CA GLY A 46 -61.00 -101.61 -11.56
C GLY A 46 -61.98 -101.31 -10.43
N TYR A 47 -62.58 -100.11 -10.42
CA TYR A 47 -63.63 -99.69 -9.49
C TYR A 47 -63.22 -99.59 -8.01
N THR A 48 -61.93 -99.34 -7.74
CA THR A 48 -61.38 -99.18 -6.38
C THR A 48 -61.00 -97.72 -6.13
N ILE A 49 -61.58 -97.12 -5.09
CA ILE A 49 -61.22 -95.77 -4.65
C ILE A 49 -59.87 -95.82 -3.91
N PRO A 50 -58.90 -94.94 -4.22
CA PRO A 50 -57.58 -94.94 -3.59
C PRO A 50 -57.60 -94.72 -2.07
N SER A 51 -56.69 -95.43 -1.39
CA SER A 51 -56.40 -95.29 0.03
C SER A 51 -55.04 -94.58 0.26
N PRO A 52 -54.71 -94.18 1.51
CA PRO A 52 -53.42 -93.55 1.84
C PRO A 52 -52.16 -94.38 1.55
N TRP A 53 -52.31 -95.67 1.21
CA TRP A 53 -51.22 -96.60 0.94
C TRP A 53 -51.06 -96.89 -0.56
N ASP A 54 -51.99 -96.44 -1.39
CA ASP A 54 -52.02 -96.70 -2.81
C ASP A 54 -51.32 -95.58 -3.59
N ASP A 55 -50.60 -95.96 -4.65
CA ASP A 55 -50.02 -95.00 -5.59
C ASP A 55 -51.07 -94.64 -6.64
N VAL A 56 -51.31 -93.35 -6.84
CA VAL A 56 -52.38 -92.87 -7.70
C VAL A 56 -51.83 -92.28 -8.98
N VAL A 57 -52.35 -92.75 -10.12
CA VAL A 57 -52.02 -92.20 -11.44
C VAL A 57 -53.28 -91.63 -12.11
N ILE A 58 -53.35 -90.31 -12.26
CA ILE A 58 -54.49 -89.63 -12.88
C ILE A 58 -54.27 -89.51 -14.38
N ASN A 59 -55.11 -90.19 -15.18
CA ASN A 59 -55.05 -90.21 -16.64
C ASN A 59 -56.16 -89.40 -17.34
N GLY A 60 -57.34 -89.26 -16.71
CA GLY A 60 -58.45 -88.39 -17.13
C GLY A 60 -58.72 -87.24 -16.15
N SER A 61 -59.83 -86.52 -16.31
CA SER A 61 -60.19 -85.39 -15.44
C SER A 61 -60.87 -85.84 -14.14
N VAL A 62 -60.13 -85.78 -13.02
CA VAL A 62 -60.59 -86.19 -11.69
C VAL A 62 -60.97 -84.97 -10.86
N SER A 63 -62.18 -84.96 -10.32
CA SER A 63 -62.65 -83.95 -9.38
C SER A 63 -62.55 -84.45 -7.94
N LEU A 64 -62.01 -83.65 -7.01
CA LEU A 64 -61.64 -84.05 -5.66
C LEU A 64 -62.40 -83.24 -4.59
N HIS A 65 -63.23 -83.92 -3.79
CA HIS A 65 -63.75 -83.37 -2.53
C HIS A 65 -62.77 -83.59 -1.37
N PHE A 66 -62.37 -84.84 -1.16
CA PHE A 66 -61.31 -85.24 -0.24
C PHE A 66 -60.67 -86.55 -0.74
N GLY A 67 -59.42 -86.83 -0.39
CA GLY A 67 -58.70 -88.00 -0.87
C GLY A 67 -57.37 -88.20 -0.17
N TYR A 68 -56.90 -89.43 -0.23
CA TYR A 68 -55.62 -89.85 0.32
C TYR A 68 -54.90 -90.70 -0.73
N CYS A 69 -53.58 -90.57 -0.79
CA CYS A 69 -52.73 -91.47 -1.56
C CYS A 69 -51.33 -91.54 -0.94
N ASN A 70 -50.59 -92.59 -1.32
CA ASN A 70 -49.18 -92.69 -1.01
C ASN A 70 -48.38 -91.76 -1.93
N ASN A 71 -48.20 -92.11 -3.21
CA ASN A 71 -47.68 -91.18 -4.23
C ASN A 71 -48.78 -90.70 -5.19
N LEU A 72 -48.64 -89.48 -5.71
CA LEU A 72 -49.53 -88.95 -6.74
C LEU A 72 -48.76 -88.66 -8.02
N THR A 73 -49.14 -89.31 -9.12
CA THR A 73 -48.70 -88.96 -10.47
C THR A 73 -49.87 -88.46 -11.31
N VAL A 74 -49.79 -87.24 -11.83
CA VAL A 74 -50.75 -86.74 -12.82
C VAL A 74 -50.11 -86.83 -14.19
N SER A 75 -50.65 -87.67 -15.08
CA SER A 75 -50.08 -87.87 -16.41
C SER A 75 -50.41 -86.68 -17.34
N PRO A 76 -49.76 -86.52 -18.51
CA PRO A 76 -49.91 -85.34 -19.37
C PRO A 76 -51.34 -85.02 -19.83
N THR A 77 -52.22 -86.03 -19.91
CA THR A 77 -53.63 -85.87 -20.27
C THR A 77 -54.55 -85.77 -19.04
N GLY A 78 -54.03 -86.06 -17.86
CA GLY A 78 -54.78 -86.05 -16.61
C GLY A 78 -54.93 -84.65 -16.03
N SER A 79 -56.01 -84.46 -15.28
CA SER A 79 -56.19 -83.26 -14.46
C SER A 79 -56.82 -83.59 -13.11
N LEU A 80 -56.26 -83.08 -12.03
CA LEU A 80 -56.85 -83.10 -10.70
C LEU A 80 -57.44 -81.72 -10.38
N SER A 81 -58.72 -81.68 -10.06
CA SER A 81 -59.40 -80.46 -9.68
C SER A 81 -60.19 -80.57 -8.39
N GLY A 82 -59.86 -79.71 -7.42
CA GLY A 82 -60.64 -79.59 -6.19
C GLY A 82 -62.05 -79.09 -6.45
N ILE A 83 -63.04 -79.75 -5.85
CA ILE A 83 -64.47 -79.39 -5.86
C ILE A 83 -65.03 -79.22 -4.45
N SER A 84 -64.16 -79.09 -3.44
CA SER A 84 -64.60 -78.83 -2.07
C SER A 84 -65.18 -77.41 -1.95
N GLU A 85 -66.44 -77.32 -1.48
CA GLU A 85 -67.09 -76.06 -1.09
C GLU A 85 -66.86 -75.82 0.40
N GLY A 86 -65.99 -74.87 0.77
CA GLY A 86 -65.63 -74.60 2.16
C GLY A 86 -64.54 -73.54 2.35
N SER A 87 -64.29 -73.14 3.60
CA SER A 87 -63.21 -72.19 3.94
C SER A 87 -61.83 -72.84 3.79
N PRO A 88 -60.81 -72.15 3.26
CA PRO A 88 -59.44 -72.67 3.03
C PRO A 88 -58.74 -73.23 4.28
N ASN A 89 -59.31 -73.02 5.48
CA ASN A 89 -58.68 -73.40 6.74
C ASN A 89 -59.37 -74.56 7.47
N ASN A 90 -60.38 -75.23 6.88
CA ASN A 90 -61.13 -76.25 7.64
C ASN A 90 -61.42 -77.58 6.91
N GLN A 91 -60.85 -77.82 5.72
CA GLN A 91 -60.85 -79.14 5.07
C GLN A 91 -59.60 -79.27 4.20
N LYS A 92 -58.68 -80.21 4.51
CA LYS A 92 -57.58 -80.61 3.63
C LYS A 92 -58.10 -81.67 2.66
N PRO A 93 -58.34 -81.36 1.37
CA PRO A 93 -58.93 -82.29 0.44
C PRO A 93 -57.92 -83.31 -0.11
N LEU A 94 -56.60 -83.09 -0.06
CA LEU A 94 -55.63 -84.12 -0.45
C LEU A 94 -54.49 -84.28 0.55
N PHE A 95 -54.29 -85.51 1.02
CA PHE A 95 -53.10 -85.91 1.78
C PHE A 95 -52.26 -86.88 0.94
N VAL A 96 -50.98 -86.54 0.75
CA VAL A 96 -50.01 -87.35 0.01
C VAL A 96 -48.86 -87.73 0.95
N ASN A 97 -48.76 -89.03 1.29
CA ASN A 97 -47.73 -89.53 2.22
C ASN A 97 -46.32 -89.59 1.59
N GLY A 98 -46.23 -89.59 0.26
CA GLY A 98 -45.01 -89.64 -0.52
C GLY A 98 -44.92 -88.48 -1.52
N ASP A 99 -44.41 -88.76 -2.72
CA ASP A 99 -44.07 -87.74 -3.70
C ASP A 99 -45.26 -87.37 -4.60
N ILE A 100 -45.26 -86.11 -5.07
CA ILE A 100 -46.16 -85.64 -6.13
C ILE A 100 -45.34 -85.41 -7.40
N THR A 101 -45.66 -86.15 -8.46
CA THR A 101 -45.11 -85.96 -9.80
C THR A 101 -46.20 -85.46 -10.76
N ASN A 102 -46.11 -84.22 -11.21
CA ASN A 102 -47.16 -83.57 -12.01
C ASN A 102 -46.74 -83.32 -13.46
N TYR A 103 -47.20 -84.15 -14.39
CA TYR A 103 -47.08 -83.91 -15.83
C TYR A 103 -48.34 -83.29 -16.46
N GLY A 104 -49.47 -83.32 -15.76
CA GLY A 104 -50.78 -82.81 -16.21
C GLY A 104 -51.28 -81.61 -15.41
N GLY A 105 -52.57 -81.50 -15.16
CA GLY A 105 -53.13 -80.34 -14.47
C GLY A 105 -53.42 -80.54 -12.99
N ILE A 106 -52.92 -79.68 -12.10
CA ILE A 106 -53.39 -79.62 -10.70
C ILE A 106 -53.86 -78.21 -10.40
N SER A 107 -55.16 -78.01 -10.18
CA SER A 107 -55.78 -76.71 -9.92
C SER A 107 -57.22 -76.91 -9.44
N PRO A 108 -57.77 -76.11 -8.50
CA PRO A 108 -59.20 -76.14 -8.18
C PRO A 108 -60.08 -75.91 -9.42
N MET A 109 -61.34 -76.36 -9.38
CA MET A 109 -62.36 -75.88 -10.32
C MET A 109 -62.63 -74.38 -10.07
N SER A 110 -63.20 -73.67 -11.04
CA SER A 110 -63.47 -72.22 -10.92
C SER A 110 -64.20 -71.88 -9.60
N PRO A 111 -63.97 -70.70 -9.00
CA PRO A 111 -64.57 -70.33 -7.72
C PRO A 111 -66.07 -70.68 -7.63
N PRO A 112 -66.55 -71.26 -6.52
CA PRO A 112 -66.00 -71.21 -5.15
C PRO A 112 -65.19 -72.45 -4.69
N TYR A 113 -64.65 -73.27 -5.58
CA TYR A 113 -63.98 -74.52 -5.20
C TYR A 113 -62.52 -74.35 -4.74
N TYR A 114 -62.08 -75.19 -3.78
CA TYR A 114 -60.73 -75.18 -3.20
C TYR A 114 -60.00 -76.51 -3.42
N LEU A 115 -58.67 -76.43 -3.52
CA LEU A 115 -57.76 -77.58 -3.52
C LEU A 115 -56.59 -77.34 -2.56
N ASP A 116 -56.64 -77.93 -1.38
CA ASP A 116 -55.53 -77.90 -0.42
C ASP A 116 -54.78 -79.24 -0.42
N ILE A 117 -53.45 -79.18 -0.29
CA ILE A 117 -52.58 -80.36 -0.38
C ILE A 117 -51.63 -80.35 0.82
N GLU A 118 -51.62 -81.45 1.56
CA GLU A 118 -50.57 -81.77 2.52
C GLU A 118 -49.65 -82.83 1.92
N VAL A 119 -48.34 -82.56 1.89
CA VAL A 119 -47.36 -83.45 1.26
C VAL A 119 -46.21 -83.78 2.23
N HIS A 120 -45.92 -85.07 2.38
CA HIS A 120 -44.80 -85.58 3.19
C HIS A 120 -43.55 -85.88 2.35
N GLY A 121 -43.69 -86.03 1.03
CA GLY A 121 -42.58 -86.24 0.10
C GLY A 121 -42.22 -85.02 -0.75
N ASN A 122 -41.49 -85.27 -1.84
CA ASN A 122 -41.00 -84.26 -2.79
C ASN A 122 -42.07 -83.86 -3.82
N ILE A 123 -41.88 -82.71 -4.44
CA ILE A 123 -42.71 -82.26 -5.57
C ILE A 123 -41.86 -82.14 -6.83
N TYR A 124 -42.24 -82.89 -7.86
CA TYR A 124 -41.67 -82.82 -9.21
C TYR A 124 -42.73 -82.29 -10.17
N ASN A 125 -42.72 -80.99 -10.41
CA ASN A 125 -43.72 -80.32 -11.23
C ASN A 125 -43.22 -80.06 -12.66
N HIS A 126 -43.92 -80.61 -13.64
CA HIS A 126 -43.65 -80.38 -15.07
C HIS A 126 -44.77 -79.62 -15.78
N HIS A 127 -45.82 -79.21 -15.05
CA HIS A 127 -47.00 -78.57 -15.62
C HIS A 127 -47.64 -77.55 -14.65
N TYR A 128 -48.92 -77.21 -14.78
CA TYR A 128 -49.55 -76.25 -13.85
C TYR A 128 -49.90 -76.92 -12.51
N PHE A 129 -49.42 -76.35 -11.40
CA PHE A 129 -49.63 -76.80 -10.03
C PHE A 129 -50.11 -75.63 -9.18
N ARG A 130 -51.42 -75.54 -8.95
CA ARG A 130 -52.09 -74.37 -8.34
C ARG A 130 -53.07 -74.75 -7.23
N PRO A 131 -52.66 -75.45 -6.17
CA PRO A 131 -53.51 -75.59 -5.01
C PRO A 131 -53.73 -74.22 -4.33
N ASN A 132 -54.85 -74.08 -3.62
CA ASN A 132 -55.15 -72.91 -2.79
C ASN A 132 -54.26 -72.90 -1.54
N TYR A 133 -53.84 -74.06 -1.07
CA TYR A 133 -52.95 -74.21 0.08
C TYR A 133 -52.08 -75.45 -0.12
N LEU A 134 -50.77 -75.30 0.03
CA LEU A 134 -49.79 -76.39 0.01
C LEU A 134 -48.98 -76.32 1.30
N GLU A 135 -49.01 -77.40 2.08
CA GLU A 135 -48.25 -77.52 3.32
C GLU A 135 -47.26 -78.67 3.22
N PHE A 136 -45.98 -78.35 3.40
CA PHE A 136 -44.92 -79.32 3.62
C PHE A 136 -44.93 -79.76 5.08
N VAL A 137 -44.99 -81.06 5.29
CA VAL A 137 -45.06 -81.70 6.61
C VAL A 137 -44.16 -82.93 6.65
N GLY A 138 -44.06 -83.57 7.82
CA GLY A 138 -43.22 -84.75 8.00
C GLY A 138 -41.75 -84.43 8.25
N ILE A 139 -40.95 -85.47 8.51
CA ILE A 139 -39.54 -85.36 8.91
C ILE A 139 -38.59 -85.43 7.70
N GLY A 140 -37.47 -84.71 7.77
CA GLY A 140 -36.40 -84.73 6.76
C GLY A 140 -36.64 -83.75 5.61
N ASP A 141 -35.63 -83.55 4.78
CA ASP A 141 -35.66 -82.53 3.73
C ASP A 141 -36.62 -82.90 2.59
N GLN A 142 -37.35 -81.91 2.08
CA GLN A 142 -38.27 -82.05 0.96
C GLN A 142 -37.85 -81.12 -0.17
N TYR A 143 -37.81 -81.66 -1.38
CA TYR A 143 -37.34 -80.97 -2.57
C TYR A 143 -38.50 -80.61 -3.50
N VAL A 144 -38.48 -79.38 -3.98
CA VAL A 144 -39.42 -78.86 -4.97
C VAL A 144 -38.65 -78.54 -6.24
N SER A 145 -39.04 -79.20 -7.32
CA SER A 145 -38.55 -78.90 -8.67
C SER A 145 -39.69 -78.52 -9.60
N SER A 146 -39.46 -77.54 -10.46
CA SER A 146 -40.39 -77.12 -11.50
C SER A 146 -39.66 -76.96 -12.83
N SER A 147 -40.06 -77.73 -13.85
CA SER A 147 -39.46 -77.60 -15.20
C SER A 147 -40.18 -76.57 -16.09
N LYS A 148 -41.24 -75.93 -15.61
CA LYS A 148 -41.93 -74.85 -16.34
C LYS A 148 -41.42 -73.48 -15.88
N ILE A 149 -40.93 -72.72 -16.87
CA ILE A 149 -40.16 -71.48 -16.72
C ILE A 149 -41.03 -70.26 -17.07
N LYS A 150 -42.33 -70.29 -16.74
CA LYS A 150 -43.24 -69.16 -17.02
C LYS A 150 -44.16 -68.86 -15.82
N PRO A 151 -44.27 -67.58 -15.41
CA PRO A 151 -45.24 -67.16 -14.42
C PRO A 151 -46.66 -67.49 -14.92
N TYR A 152 -47.55 -67.83 -14.00
CA TYR A 152 -48.90 -68.32 -14.29
C TYR A 152 -49.00 -69.63 -15.06
N ALA A 153 -47.96 -70.47 -15.15
CA ALA A 153 -48.06 -71.76 -15.87
C ALA A 153 -47.34 -72.94 -15.22
N GLY A 154 -46.56 -72.72 -14.16
CA GLY A 154 -45.76 -73.72 -13.44
C GLY A 154 -46.24 -74.01 -12.02
N PHE A 155 -45.31 -73.96 -11.06
CA PHE A 155 -45.55 -74.18 -9.63
C PHE A 155 -46.02 -72.88 -8.96
N THR A 156 -47.33 -72.75 -8.71
CA THR A 156 -47.93 -71.52 -8.16
C THR A 156 -49.02 -71.84 -7.13
N PRO A 157 -48.66 -72.49 -5.99
CA PRO A 157 -49.59 -72.67 -4.87
C PRO A 157 -49.96 -71.32 -4.25
N HIS A 158 -51.23 -71.05 -3.95
CA HIS A 158 -51.61 -69.73 -3.42
C HIS A 158 -51.03 -69.46 -2.03
N ASN A 159 -51.01 -70.48 -1.15
CA ASN A 159 -50.31 -70.41 0.13
C ASN A 159 -49.33 -71.58 0.19
N LEU A 160 -48.06 -71.29 0.42
CA LEU A 160 -46.97 -72.25 0.51
C LEU A 160 -46.39 -72.20 1.91
N ASN A 161 -46.68 -73.23 2.69
CA ASN A 161 -46.34 -73.27 4.09
C ASN A 161 -45.42 -74.46 4.40
N SER A 162 -44.57 -74.29 5.41
CA SER A 162 -43.81 -75.36 6.06
C SER A 162 -44.30 -75.51 7.49
N ASN A 163 -44.69 -76.72 7.86
CA ASN A 163 -45.02 -77.08 9.24
C ASN A 163 -44.32 -78.39 9.59
N LYS A 164 -43.01 -78.39 9.36
CA LYS A 164 -42.16 -79.56 9.54
C LYS A 164 -41.62 -79.59 10.97
N PRO A 165 -41.68 -80.74 11.67
CA PRO A 165 -41.02 -80.89 12.97
C PRO A 165 -39.48 -80.97 12.85
N SER A 166 -38.94 -81.35 11.68
CA SER A 166 -37.50 -81.33 11.36
C SER A 166 -37.23 -81.51 9.86
N GLY A 167 -36.07 -81.03 9.39
CA GLY A 167 -35.70 -80.98 7.98
C GLY A 167 -36.29 -79.77 7.27
N TYR A 168 -35.74 -79.38 6.13
CA TYR A 168 -36.07 -78.13 5.44
C TYR A 168 -36.73 -78.35 4.09
N VAL A 169 -37.33 -77.29 3.56
CA VAL A 169 -37.81 -77.27 2.17
C VAL A 169 -36.69 -76.71 1.29
N HIS A 170 -36.43 -77.39 0.18
CA HIS A 170 -35.41 -77.05 -0.79
C HIS A 170 -36.04 -76.73 -2.14
N PHE A 171 -35.77 -75.54 -2.66
CA PHE A 171 -36.02 -75.21 -4.05
C PHE A 171 -34.78 -75.58 -4.87
N ASN A 172 -34.81 -76.77 -5.50
CA ASN A 172 -33.68 -77.33 -6.25
C ASN A 172 -33.78 -77.12 -7.77
N SER A 173 -34.57 -76.14 -8.18
CA SER A 173 -34.64 -75.62 -9.55
C SER A 173 -35.02 -74.13 -9.48
N THR A 174 -34.91 -73.39 -10.58
CA THR A 174 -35.43 -72.03 -10.66
C THR A 174 -36.95 -72.02 -10.53
N HIS A 175 -37.48 -71.18 -9.64
CA HIS A 175 -38.92 -71.05 -9.41
C HIS A 175 -39.44 -69.72 -9.92
N TYR A 176 -40.52 -69.78 -10.72
CA TYR A 176 -41.29 -68.64 -11.21
C TYR A 176 -42.68 -68.68 -10.57
N LEU A 177 -42.87 -67.86 -9.54
CA LEU A 177 -44.09 -67.79 -8.76
C LEU A 177 -44.97 -66.63 -9.25
N SER A 178 -46.29 -66.78 -9.14
CA SER A 178 -47.27 -65.79 -9.59
C SER A 178 -47.87 -64.97 -8.44
N HIS A 179 -48.68 -63.97 -8.77
CA HIS A 179 -49.21 -63.00 -7.80
C HIS A 179 -50.08 -63.57 -6.69
N LEU A 180 -50.59 -64.78 -6.90
CA LEU A 180 -51.40 -65.49 -5.92
C LEU A 180 -50.57 -66.17 -4.83
N VAL A 181 -49.25 -66.31 -5.01
CA VAL A 181 -48.38 -67.10 -4.13
C VAL A 181 -47.98 -66.29 -2.90
N THR A 182 -48.25 -66.85 -1.72
CA THR A 182 -47.71 -66.43 -0.43
C THR A 182 -46.81 -67.55 0.11
N ILE A 183 -45.51 -67.29 0.28
CA ILE A 183 -44.60 -68.16 1.03
C ILE A 183 -44.65 -67.70 2.48
N ASP A 184 -45.06 -68.58 3.39
CA ASP A 184 -45.15 -68.32 4.83
C ASP A 184 -44.70 -69.55 5.61
N PHE A 185 -43.43 -69.53 6.04
CA PHE A 185 -42.78 -70.67 6.71
C PHE A 185 -42.74 -70.52 8.24
N GLY A 186 -43.43 -69.52 8.81
CA GLY A 186 -43.52 -69.37 10.26
C GLY A 186 -42.15 -69.26 10.97
N SER A 187 -41.19 -68.59 10.35
CA SER A 187 -39.77 -68.44 10.71
C SER A 187 -38.89 -69.68 10.52
N ASP A 188 -39.35 -70.69 9.78
CA ASP A 188 -38.54 -71.81 9.31
C ASP A 188 -37.68 -71.40 8.09
N THR A 189 -36.78 -72.29 7.66
CA THR A 189 -35.79 -72.01 6.61
C THR A 189 -36.19 -72.61 5.26
N LEU A 190 -36.11 -71.79 4.20
CA LEU A 190 -36.15 -72.22 2.81
C LEU A 190 -34.73 -72.23 2.24
N TYR A 191 -34.25 -73.40 1.79
CA TYR A 191 -32.98 -73.49 1.07
C TYR A 191 -33.20 -73.31 -0.42
N MET A 192 -32.43 -72.42 -1.03
CA MET A 192 -32.32 -72.29 -2.48
C MET A 192 -31.05 -73.01 -2.95
N ASP A 193 -31.20 -74.22 -3.50
CA ASP A 193 -30.07 -74.96 -4.09
C ASP A 193 -29.75 -74.47 -5.53
N THR A 194 -30.46 -73.44 -6.00
CA THR A 194 -30.20 -72.73 -7.26
C THR A 194 -30.16 -71.23 -7.04
N ASP A 195 -29.65 -70.50 -8.03
CA ASP A 195 -29.43 -69.06 -7.88
C ASP A 195 -30.71 -68.22 -7.90
N THR A 196 -31.86 -68.70 -8.41
CA THR A 196 -32.93 -67.79 -8.85
C THR A 196 -34.31 -68.11 -8.31
N LEU A 197 -34.94 -67.10 -7.69
CA LEU A 197 -36.35 -67.05 -7.33
C LEU A 197 -36.98 -65.82 -8.02
N TRP A 198 -37.99 -66.05 -8.84
CA TRP A 198 -38.73 -65.00 -9.53
C TRP A 198 -40.17 -64.98 -9.04
N MET A 199 -40.69 -63.81 -8.67
CA MET A 199 -42.08 -63.65 -8.26
C MET A 199 -42.70 -62.47 -9.01
N GLU A 200 -43.77 -62.72 -9.75
CA GLU A 200 -44.62 -61.65 -10.31
C GLU A 200 -45.83 -61.44 -9.40
N GLY A 201 -45.82 -60.43 -8.53
CA GLY A 201 -46.74 -60.29 -7.40
C GLY A 201 -46.52 -61.33 -6.29
N GLY A 202 -47.42 -61.38 -5.32
CA GLY A 202 -47.36 -62.37 -4.22
C GLY A 202 -46.59 -61.87 -3.00
N LYS A 203 -46.27 -62.76 -2.06
CA LYS A 203 -45.65 -62.37 -0.78
C LYS A 203 -44.67 -63.43 -0.30
N ILE A 204 -43.56 -63.01 0.27
CA ILE A 204 -42.67 -63.86 1.06
C ILE A 204 -42.72 -63.33 2.48
N LYS A 205 -43.06 -64.14 3.47
CA LYS A 205 -43.08 -63.67 4.84
C LYS A 205 -42.68 -64.74 5.85
N ASP A 206 -42.19 -64.28 6.99
CA ASP A 206 -41.85 -65.12 8.14
C ASP A 206 -40.97 -66.31 7.70
N VAL A 207 -39.83 -66.02 7.07
CA VAL A 207 -38.93 -67.06 6.51
C VAL A 207 -37.47 -66.59 6.48
N THR A 208 -36.56 -67.51 6.77
CA THR A 208 -35.14 -67.33 6.45
C THR A 208 -34.85 -68.06 5.14
N ILE A 209 -34.33 -67.36 4.13
CA ILE A 209 -33.91 -67.96 2.87
C ILE A 209 -32.39 -68.06 2.86
N ILE A 210 -31.85 -69.26 2.65
CA ILE A 210 -30.40 -69.50 2.61
C ILE A 210 -30.03 -70.03 1.23
N SER A 211 -29.04 -69.41 0.58
CA SER A 211 -28.48 -69.94 -0.67
C SER A 211 -27.53 -71.09 -0.36
N ASN A 212 -27.80 -72.24 -0.96
CA ASN A 212 -26.91 -73.40 -1.01
C ASN A 212 -26.36 -73.60 -2.44
N SER A 213 -26.51 -72.58 -3.29
CA SER A 213 -26.02 -72.61 -4.65
C SER A 213 -24.48 -72.63 -4.72
N PRO A 214 -23.86 -73.39 -5.64
CA PRO A 214 -22.41 -73.38 -5.83
C PRO A 214 -21.80 -72.01 -6.16
N SER A 215 -22.59 -71.09 -6.70
CA SER A 215 -22.15 -69.72 -7.00
C SER A 215 -21.99 -68.87 -5.73
N GLY A 216 -22.68 -69.25 -4.64
CA GLY A 216 -22.86 -68.43 -3.44
C GLY A 216 -23.77 -67.22 -3.63
N GLN A 217 -24.38 -67.05 -4.80
CA GLN A 217 -25.30 -65.96 -5.13
C GLN A 217 -26.75 -66.37 -4.85
N MET A 218 -27.56 -65.39 -4.46
CA MET A 218 -29.02 -65.51 -4.38
C MET A 218 -29.63 -64.38 -5.19
N TYR A 219 -30.33 -64.71 -6.26
CA TYR A 219 -31.02 -63.77 -7.13
C TYR A 219 -32.52 -63.85 -6.86
N ILE A 220 -33.08 -62.78 -6.29
CA ILE A 220 -34.52 -62.65 -6.05
C ILE A 220 -35.03 -61.48 -6.88
N SER A 221 -35.96 -61.77 -7.80
CA SER A 221 -36.68 -60.75 -8.56
C SER A 221 -38.13 -60.69 -8.13
N LEU A 222 -38.57 -59.50 -7.74
CA LEU A 222 -39.94 -59.21 -7.35
C LEU A 222 -40.52 -58.23 -8.38
N GLU A 223 -41.32 -58.71 -9.31
CA GLU A 223 -41.92 -57.87 -10.36
C GLU A 223 -43.39 -57.60 -10.06
N ASP A 224 -43.86 -56.40 -10.38
CA ASP A 224 -45.30 -56.09 -10.32
C ASP A 224 -46.09 -57.08 -11.20
N ASP A 225 -47.28 -57.47 -10.74
CA ASP A 225 -48.09 -58.41 -11.49
C ASP A 225 -48.53 -57.82 -12.85
N PHE A 226 -48.70 -58.68 -13.85
CA PHE A 226 -49.10 -58.26 -15.22
C PHE A 226 -50.38 -57.38 -15.25
N TRP A 227 -51.22 -57.49 -14.22
CA TRP A 227 -52.48 -56.76 -14.09
C TRP A 227 -52.37 -55.45 -13.30
N GLY A 228 -51.24 -55.17 -12.65
CA GLY A 228 -51.03 -53.99 -11.80
C GLY A 228 -51.96 -53.93 -10.59
N LEU A 229 -52.43 -55.08 -10.11
CA LEU A 229 -53.38 -55.22 -9.01
C LEU A 229 -52.70 -55.43 -7.66
N THR A 230 -51.50 -56.04 -7.63
CA THR A 230 -50.75 -56.30 -6.39
C THR A 230 -49.25 -56.30 -6.64
N SER A 231 -48.50 -55.50 -5.89
CA SER A 231 -47.03 -55.55 -5.91
C SER A 231 -46.49 -56.64 -4.96
N PRO A 232 -45.46 -57.40 -5.38
CA PRO A 232 -44.81 -58.38 -4.54
C PRO A 232 -44.06 -57.72 -3.39
N TYR A 233 -44.04 -58.33 -2.20
CA TYR A 233 -43.21 -57.85 -1.10
C TYR A 233 -42.68 -58.97 -0.20
N VAL A 234 -41.56 -58.68 0.48
CA VAL A 234 -41.04 -59.48 1.58
C VAL A 234 -41.47 -58.90 2.93
N ASN A 235 -41.74 -59.73 3.94
CA ASN A 235 -42.14 -59.27 5.27
C ASN A 235 -41.52 -60.13 6.36
N ASN A 236 -40.71 -59.55 7.24
CA ASN A 236 -40.00 -60.31 8.28
C ASN A 236 -39.15 -61.45 7.68
N VAL A 237 -38.18 -61.09 6.84
CA VAL A 237 -37.36 -62.02 6.03
C VAL A 237 -35.87 -61.80 6.26
N ASN A 238 -35.14 -62.91 6.44
CA ASN A 238 -33.68 -62.93 6.42
C ASN A 238 -33.20 -63.61 5.13
N LEU A 239 -32.24 -63.01 4.43
CA LEU A 239 -31.57 -63.58 3.27
C LEU A 239 -30.10 -63.83 3.60
N GLU A 240 -29.62 -65.06 3.43
CA GLU A 240 -28.24 -65.44 3.71
C GLU A 240 -27.55 -65.99 2.44
N ALA A 241 -26.53 -65.28 1.94
CA ALA A 241 -25.73 -65.66 0.78
C ALA A 241 -24.37 -64.93 0.79
N ASN A 242 -23.39 -65.35 -0.01
CA ASN A 242 -22.19 -64.51 -0.21
C ASN A 242 -22.56 -63.18 -0.89
N GLU A 243 -23.53 -63.24 -1.81
CA GLU A 243 -24.10 -62.08 -2.47
C GLU A 243 -25.60 -62.30 -2.73
N VAL A 244 -26.41 -61.33 -2.33
CA VAL A 244 -27.85 -61.26 -2.62
C VAL A 244 -28.08 -60.19 -3.68
N VAL A 245 -28.66 -60.60 -4.81
CA VAL A 245 -29.04 -59.73 -5.92
C VAL A 245 -30.54 -59.47 -5.85
N LEU A 246 -30.89 -58.21 -5.67
CA LEU A 246 -32.26 -57.72 -5.60
C LEU A 246 -32.63 -57.10 -6.95
N ALA A 247 -33.65 -57.65 -7.60
CA ALA A 247 -34.14 -57.21 -8.90
C ALA A 247 -35.66 -57.01 -8.90
N GLY A 248 -36.16 -56.31 -9.93
CA GLY A 248 -37.54 -55.86 -10.02
C GLY A 248 -37.88 -54.75 -9.01
N ASN A 249 -39.18 -54.59 -8.75
CA ASN A 249 -39.72 -53.70 -7.73
C ASN A 249 -39.68 -54.37 -6.34
N PHE A 250 -38.49 -54.45 -5.74
CA PHE A 250 -38.26 -55.15 -4.47
C PHE A 250 -38.80 -54.36 -3.28
N LEU A 251 -40.03 -54.71 -2.87
CA LEU A 251 -40.70 -54.15 -1.70
C LEU A 251 -40.40 -54.96 -0.43
N TYR A 252 -40.15 -54.28 0.70
CA TYR A 252 -40.00 -54.93 2.00
C TYR A 252 -40.84 -54.29 3.11
N ASP A 253 -41.31 -55.12 4.05
CA ASP A 253 -42.00 -54.76 5.29
C ASP A 253 -41.35 -55.40 6.51
N ASP A 254 -41.58 -54.79 7.67
CA ASP A 254 -40.99 -55.14 8.97
C ASP A 254 -39.46 -55.29 8.88
N PHE A 255 -38.91 -56.35 9.48
CA PHE A 255 -37.47 -56.61 9.45
C PHE A 255 -37.07 -57.27 8.13
N PHE A 256 -36.14 -56.64 7.41
CA PHE A 256 -35.48 -57.22 6.24
C PHE A 256 -33.97 -57.20 6.43
N ASN A 257 -33.37 -58.39 6.59
CA ASN A 257 -31.93 -58.50 6.82
C ASN A 257 -31.27 -59.29 5.70
N ILE A 258 -30.13 -58.78 5.25
CA ILE A 258 -29.22 -59.48 4.33
C ILE A 258 -27.92 -59.77 5.08
N TYR A 259 -27.58 -61.05 5.20
CA TYR A 259 -26.31 -61.52 5.73
C TYR A 259 -25.41 -61.88 4.55
N GLY A 260 -24.49 -60.96 4.22
CA GLY A 260 -23.66 -61.02 3.01
C GLY A 260 -23.67 -59.72 2.21
N ASN A 261 -23.04 -59.72 1.04
CA ASN A 261 -23.07 -58.56 0.16
C ASN A 261 -24.44 -58.41 -0.50
N ALA A 262 -24.88 -57.18 -0.75
CA ALA A 262 -26.11 -56.88 -1.46
C ALA A 262 -25.80 -56.16 -2.77
N ARG A 263 -26.50 -56.55 -3.84
CA ARG A 263 -26.48 -55.84 -5.12
C ARG A 263 -27.90 -55.50 -5.54
N VAL A 264 -28.22 -54.21 -5.62
CA VAL A 264 -29.51 -53.71 -6.11
C VAL A 264 -29.39 -53.42 -7.60
N GLU A 265 -30.06 -54.21 -8.44
CA GLU A 265 -30.02 -54.06 -9.91
C GLU A 265 -31.21 -53.26 -10.47
N ASP A 266 -32.30 -53.20 -9.72
CA ASP A 266 -33.51 -52.43 -10.06
C ASP A 266 -33.98 -51.67 -8.82
N THR A 267 -35.22 -51.80 -8.33
CA THR A 267 -35.72 -50.95 -7.24
C THR A 267 -35.71 -51.67 -5.89
N LEU A 268 -35.11 -51.07 -4.86
CA LEU A 268 -35.26 -51.46 -3.45
C LEU A 268 -35.99 -50.36 -2.68
N GLN A 269 -37.11 -50.71 -2.03
CA GLN A 269 -37.89 -49.76 -1.24
C GLN A 269 -38.77 -50.45 -0.18
N ASN A 270 -39.16 -49.70 0.85
CA ASN A 270 -40.15 -50.16 1.83
C ASN A 270 -41.55 -50.31 1.19
N ASN A 271 -42.47 -51.03 1.84
CA ASN A 271 -43.81 -51.26 1.31
C ASN A 271 -44.88 -50.38 1.96
N THR A 272 -45.22 -50.60 3.24
CA THR A 272 -46.47 -50.03 3.83
C THR A 272 -46.30 -48.91 4.86
N SER A 273 -45.12 -48.79 5.48
CA SER A 273 -44.85 -47.78 6.51
C SER A 273 -43.35 -47.53 6.68
N ASN A 274 -42.95 -46.92 7.79
CA ASN A 274 -41.55 -46.86 8.22
C ASN A 274 -41.02 -48.28 8.42
N GLN A 275 -39.94 -48.66 7.73
CA GLN A 275 -39.37 -50.01 7.79
C GLN A 275 -37.85 -50.01 7.79
N THR A 276 -37.27 -51.08 8.35
CA THR A 276 -35.83 -51.23 8.52
C THR A 276 -35.27 -52.32 7.63
N ALA A 277 -34.25 -51.96 6.85
CA ALA A 277 -33.41 -52.91 6.12
C ALA A 277 -31.98 -52.86 6.65
N THR A 278 -31.39 -54.02 6.95
CA THR A 278 -29.99 -54.13 7.41
C THR A 278 -29.18 -55.00 6.47
N ILE A 279 -28.06 -54.49 5.98
CA ILE A 279 -27.11 -55.19 5.13
C ILE A 279 -25.82 -55.40 5.94
N TYR A 280 -25.61 -56.64 6.36
CA TYR A 280 -24.40 -57.09 7.05
C TYR A 280 -23.31 -57.46 6.04
N GLY A 281 -22.88 -56.49 5.23
CA GLY A 281 -21.90 -56.67 4.15
C GLY A 281 -21.78 -55.43 3.26
N ASN A 282 -21.14 -55.58 2.10
CA ASN A 282 -20.99 -54.49 1.13
C ASN A 282 -22.29 -54.29 0.34
N LEU A 283 -22.57 -53.05 -0.06
CA LEU A 283 -23.71 -52.71 -0.92
C LEU A 283 -23.24 -52.14 -2.26
N ILE A 284 -23.71 -52.75 -3.35
CA ILE A 284 -23.58 -52.23 -4.71
C ILE A 284 -24.97 -51.77 -5.17
N ASN A 285 -25.15 -50.47 -5.38
CA ASN A 285 -26.36 -49.92 -5.97
C ASN A 285 -26.15 -49.65 -7.46
N ASN A 286 -26.72 -50.48 -8.32
CA ASN A 286 -26.80 -50.25 -9.77
C ASN A 286 -28.19 -49.76 -10.23
N GLY A 287 -29.20 -49.89 -9.35
CA GLY A 287 -30.59 -49.57 -9.63
C GLY A 287 -31.08 -48.32 -8.89
N VAL A 288 -32.19 -48.43 -8.16
CA VAL A 288 -32.87 -47.36 -7.44
C VAL A 288 -33.10 -47.78 -6.00
N ILE A 289 -32.51 -47.07 -5.04
CA ILE A 289 -32.84 -47.20 -3.62
C ILE A 289 -33.70 -45.99 -3.24
N ARG A 290 -34.95 -46.20 -2.79
CA ARG A 290 -35.87 -45.10 -2.50
C ARG A 290 -36.85 -45.43 -1.38
N ASP A 291 -37.49 -44.39 -0.86
CA ASP A 291 -38.68 -44.55 -0.03
C ASP A 291 -39.92 -44.82 -0.91
N ASN A 292 -40.87 -45.56 -0.35
CA ASN A 292 -42.23 -45.69 -0.87
C ASN A 292 -43.23 -45.04 0.10
N ILE A 293 -43.99 -45.84 0.88
CA ILE A 293 -44.94 -45.35 1.88
C ILE A 293 -44.23 -45.29 3.24
N GLY A 294 -43.95 -44.08 3.75
CA GLY A 294 -43.14 -43.91 4.96
C GLY A 294 -41.63 -44.04 4.66
N ASN A 295 -40.80 -44.05 5.70
CA ASN A 295 -39.35 -43.96 5.55
C ASN A 295 -38.65 -45.34 5.55
N SER A 296 -37.70 -45.54 4.63
CA SER A 296 -36.74 -46.64 4.65
C SER A 296 -35.54 -46.28 5.53
N TYR A 297 -35.31 -47.05 6.60
CA TYR A 297 -34.12 -46.99 7.44
C TYR A 297 -33.13 -48.08 6.98
N LEU A 298 -32.09 -47.67 6.26
CA LEU A 298 -31.11 -48.57 5.67
C LEU A 298 -29.79 -48.54 6.45
N TYR A 299 -29.41 -49.66 7.06
CA TYR A 299 -28.18 -49.82 7.82
C TYR A 299 -27.18 -50.68 7.04
N ILE A 300 -25.95 -50.21 6.87
CA ILE A 300 -24.90 -50.87 6.07
C ILE A 300 -23.63 -50.99 6.90
N THR A 301 -23.09 -52.21 7.02
CA THR A 301 -21.86 -52.46 7.81
C THR A 301 -20.57 -52.52 6.98
N GLY A 302 -20.68 -52.63 5.65
CA GLY A 302 -19.55 -52.79 4.73
C GLY A 302 -19.37 -51.60 3.79
N ASP A 303 -18.59 -51.82 2.74
CA ASP A 303 -18.28 -50.82 1.71
C ASP A 303 -19.50 -50.50 0.81
N ILE A 304 -19.50 -49.31 0.20
CA ILE A 304 -20.57 -48.85 -0.70
C ILE A 304 -20.01 -48.51 -2.09
N HIS A 305 -20.61 -49.13 -3.10
CA HIS A 305 -20.50 -48.72 -4.50
C HIS A 305 -21.82 -48.13 -4.96
N GLN A 306 -21.84 -46.82 -5.21
CA GLN A 306 -23.03 -46.10 -5.65
C GLN A 306 -22.94 -45.75 -7.15
N ASN A 307 -23.65 -46.53 -7.96
CA ASN A 307 -23.73 -46.38 -9.41
C ASN A 307 -25.14 -46.06 -9.93
N GLY A 308 -26.16 -46.13 -9.07
CA GLY A 308 -27.57 -45.98 -9.41
C GLY A 308 -28.19 -44.69 -8.86
N THR A 309 -29.50 -44.68 -8.69
CA THR A 309 -30.23 -43.60 -7.99
C THR A 309 -30.41 -43.98 -6.52
N TRP A 310 -30.25 -43.01 -5.62
CA TRP A 310 -30.41 -43.22 -4.19
C TRP A 310 -31.13 -42.04 -3.56
N THR A 311 -32.39 -42.21 -3.17
CA THR A 311 -33.28 -41.14 -2.68
C THR A 311 -34.07 -41.55 -1.42
N ASN A 312 -33.63 -42.57 -0.69
CA ASN A 312 -34.28 -42.93 0.58
C ASN A 312 -33.97 -41.90 1.67
N LYS A 313 -34.81 -41.84 2.71
CA LYS A 313 -34.64 -40.81 3.74
C LYS A 313 -33.49 -41.07 4.69
N TYR A 314 -33.29 -42.30 5.19
CA TYR A 314 -32.32 -42.57 6.25
C TYR A 314 -31.34 -43.67 5.86
N THR A 315 -30.08 -43.31 5.69
CA THR A 315 -28.97 -44.25 5.51
C THR A 315 -27.98 -44.13 6.67
N TYR A 316 -27.59 -45.26 7.24
CA TYR A 316 -26.64 -45.34 8.35
C TYR A 316 -25.42 -46.16 7.94
N LEU A 317 -24.25 -45.53 8.03
CA LEU A 317 -22.97 -46.25 8.02
C LEU A 317 -22.75 -46.78 9.44
N THR A 318 -22.62 -48.10 9.55
CA THR A 318 -22.53 -48.82 10.83
C THR A 318 -21.36 -49.80 10.79
N GLY A 319 -21.09 -50.46 11.91
CA GLY A 319 -20.01 -51.45 12.02
C GLY A 319 -18.81 -50.90 12.77
N ASP A 320 -17.72 -51.68 12.75
CA ASP A 320 -16.47 -51.38 13.48
C ASP A 320 -15.23 -51.29 12.57
N ALA A 321 -15.37 -51.59 11.27
CA ALA A 321 -14.27 -51.60 10.30
C ALA A 321 -14.29 -50.35 9.42
N ASP A 322 -13.16 -49.98 8.83
CA ASP A 322 -13.12 -48.91 7.84
C ASP A 322 -14.09 -49.21 6.68
N GLN A 323 -14.86 -48.21 6.25
CA GLN A 323 -15.82 -48.32 5.15
C GLN A 323 -15.39 -47.47 3.97
N ASN A 324 -15.27 -48.10 2.81
CA ASN A 324 -14.87 -47.44 1.57
C ASN A 324 -16.09 -47.02 0.75
N LEU A 325 -16.03 -45.81 0.18
CA LEU A 325 -17.06 -45.25 -0.69
C LEU A 325 -16.52 -45.07 -2.12
N TRP A 326 -17.28 -45.55 -3.11
CA TRP A 326 -17.06 -45.33 -4.54
C TRP A 326 -18.34 -44.84 -5.21
N PHE A 327 -18.34 -43.59 -5.66
CA PHE A 327 -19.49 -42.96 -6.31
C PHE A 327 -19.20 -42.76 -7.80
N THR A 328 -20.11 -43.23 -8.65
CA THR A 328 -20.20 -42.86 -10.06
C THR A 328 -21.48 -42.09 -10.38
N GLN A 329 -22.39 -42.00 -9.42
CA GLN A 329 -23.59 -41.16 -9.39
C GLN A 329 -23.66 -40.44 -8.03
N PRO A 330 -24.33 -39.27 -7.95
CA PRO A 330 -24.52 -38.58 -6.68
C PRO A 330 -25.34 -39.43 -5.69
N PHE A 331 -25.16 -39.14 -4.40
CA PHE A 331 -26.03 -39.62 -3.35
C PHE A 331 -27.10 -38.56 -3.08
N GLU A 332 -28.38 -38.93 -3.17
CA GLU A 332 -29.52 -38.01 -3.03
C GLU A 332 -30.47 -38.41 -1.89
N GLY A 333 -29.98 -39.25 -0.97
CA GLY A 333 -30.70 -39.61 0.24
C GLY A 333 -30.74 -38.42 1.20
N GLN A 334 -31.83 -38.28 1.98
CA GLN A 334 -32.02 -37.10 2.82
C GLN A 334 -31.04 -37.05 4.01
N TYR A 335 -30.75 -38.19 4.63
CA TYR A 335 -29.84 -38.30 5.77
C TYR A 335 -28.84 -39.43 5.52
N LEU A 336 -27.55 -39.11 5.63
CA LEU A 336 -26.46 -40.07 5.73
C LEU A 336 -25.73 -39.85 7.05
N THR A 337 -25.91 -40.77 7.99
CA THR A 337 -25.34 -40.69 9.33
C THR A 337 -24.28 -41.76 9.52
N ASN A 338 -23.08 -41.37 9.90
CA ASN A 338 -22.05 -42.31 10.31
C ASN A 338 -22.17 -42.62 11.80
N THR A 339 -22.36 -43.88 12.13
CA THR A 339 -22.39 -44.40 13.51
C THR A 339 -21.31 -45.46 13.74
N ASN A 340 -20.37 -45.58 12.79
CA ASN A 340 -19.19 -46.41 12.92
C ASN A 340 -18.27 -45.82 14.00
N ASN A 341 -18.16 -46.50 15.14
CA ASN A 341 -17.47 -45.95 16.31
C ASN A 341 -15.96 -46.22 16.30
N ASN A 342 -15.47 -47.07 15.39
CA ASN A 342 -14.10 -47.61 15.44
C ASN A 342 -13.36 -47.54 14.10
N GLY A 343 -14.07 -47.63 12.98
CA GLY A 343 -13.53 -47.52 11.63
C GLY A 343 -13.79 -46.15 11.01
N LYS A 344 -12.93 -45.75 10.07
CA LYS A 344 -13.05 -44.51 9.31
C LYS A 344 -13.92 -44.68 8.07
N VAL A 345 -14.47 -43.57 7.57
CA VAL A 345 -15.05 -43.53 6.22
C VAL A 345 -13.99 -43.05 5.23
N ILE A 346 -13.70 -43.86 4.22
CA ILE A 346 -12.66 -43.61 3.22
C ILE A 346 -13.28 -43.41 1.85
N SER A 347 -13.17 -42.21 1.30
CA SER A 347 -13.51 -41.94 -0.09
C SER A 347 -12.41 -42.38 -1.04
N ASN A 348 -12.78 -43.19 -2.04
CA ASN A 348 -11.89 -43.60 -3.13
C ASN A 348 -12.27 -42.96 -4.49
N SER A 349 -13.23 -42.04 -4.50
CA SER A 349 -13.65 -41.28 -5.68
C SER A 349 -14.01 -39.83 -5.32
N THR A 350 -14.43 -39.02 -6.28
CA THR A 350 -15.22 -37.83 -5.95
C THR A 350 -16.49 -38.26 -5.22
N LEU A 351 -16.85 -37.57 -4.13
CA LEU A 351 -18.14 -37.73 -3.48
C LEU A 351 -19.00 -36.52 -3.80
N GLU A 352 -20.21 -36.78 -4.30
CA GLU A 352 -21.22 -35.77 -4.59
C GLU A 352 -22.50 -36.11 -3.83
N PHE A 353 -22.99 -35.15 -3.05
CA PHE A 353 -24.18 -35.26 -2.22
C PHE A 353 -25.19 -34.18 -2.61
N ASN A 354 -26.43 -34.57 -2.91
CA ASN A 354 -27.50 -33.68 -3.34
C ASN A 354 -28.64 -33.66 -2.31
N SER A 355 -28.89 -32.51 -1.69
CA SER A 355 -29.93 -32.33 -0.66
C SER A 355 -29.83 -33.36 0.48
N THR A 356 -28.59 -33.64 0.90
CA THR A 356 -28.26 -34.62 1.93
C THR A 356 -27.74 -33.94 3.18
N ILE A 357 -28.35 -34.26 4.31
CA ILE A 357 -27.81 -33.95 5.64
C ILE A 357 -26.78 -35.02 5.99
N LEU A 358 -25.52 -34.60 6.10
CA LEU A 358 -24.38 -35.44 6.47
C LEU A 358 -24.06 -35.23 7.96
N ASP A 359 -24.03 -36.32 8.71
CA ASP A 359 -23.69 -36.30 10.14
C ASP A 359 -22.66 -37.39 10.43
N PHE A 360 -21.42 -36.99 10.70
CA PHE A 360 -20.32 -37.93 10.90
C PHE A 360 -20.01 -38.20 12.37
N ASN A 361 -20.76 -37.64 13.32
CA ASN A 361 -20.59 -37.86 14.76
C ASN A 361 -19.12 -37.75 15.24
N TYR A 362 -18.41 -36.72 14.77
CA TYR A 362 -17.00 -36.41 15.02
C TYR A 362 -15.97 -37.39 14.42
N ASP A 363 -16.39 -38.30 13.53
CA ASP A 363 -15.49 -39.19 12.82
C ASP A 363 -14.85 -38.53 11.59
N THR A 364 -13.85 -39.21 11.02
CA THR A 364 -13.06 -38.73 9.88
C THR A 364 -13.61 -39.25 8.55
N LEU A 365 -13.88 -38.33 7.62
CA LEU A 365 -14.00 -38.60 6.19
C LEU A 365 -12.63 -38.40 5.53
N MET A 366 -11.96 -39.51 5.20
CA MET A 366 -10.63 -39.51 4.60
C MET A 366 -10.72 -39.66 3.08
N PHE A 367 -10.05 -38.81 2.32
CA PHE A 367 -9.95 -38.90 0.86
C PHE A 367 -8.64 -39.59 0.46
N ALA A 368 -8.72 -40.73 -0.22
CA ALA A 368 -7.56 -41.45 -0.72
C ALA A 368 -6.77 -40.64 -1.77
N ALA A 369 -5.54 -41.04 -2.08
CA ALA A 369 -4.63 -40.29 -2.96
C ALA A 369 -5.23 -39.88 -4.33
N GLY A 370 -6.15 -40.66 -4.91
CA GLY A 370 -6.82 -40.36 -6.20
C GLY A 370 -8.20 -39.70 -6.10
N ALA A 371 -8.70 -39.44 -4.88
CA ALA A 371 -9.98 -38.83 -4.62
C ALA A 371 -9.79 -37.34 -4.29
N ASP A 372 -10.10 -36.45 -5.22
CA ASP A 372 -9.67 -35.04 -5.14
C ASP A 372 -10.82 -34.05 -4.94
N SER A 373 -12.07 -34.52 -4.78
CA SER A 373 -13.22 -33.62 -4.67
C SER A 373 -14.32 -34.11 -3.74
N LEU A 374 -14.80 -33.20 -2.90
CA LEU A 374 -16.05 -33.27 -2.16
C LEU A 374 -16.99 -32.20 -2.73
N ILE A 375 -18.16 -32.61 -3.19
CA ILE A 375 -19.21 -31.74 -3.72
C ILE A 375 -20.45 -31.91 -2.84
N VAL A 376 -20.95 -30.82 -2.28
CA VAL A 376 -22.18 -30.83 -1.48
C VAL A 376 -23.11 -29.75 -2.03
N ASN A 377 -24.27 -30.18 -2.51
CA ASN A 377 -25.30 -29.33 -3.09
C ASN A 377 -26.51 -29.33 -2.14
N GLY A 378 -26.89 -28.19 -1.58
CA GLY A 378 -28.11 -28.06 -0.77
C GLY A 378 -27.90 -28.01 0.75
N ASP A 379 -28.11 -29.12 1.46
CA ASP A 379 -28.15 -29.18 2.93
C ASP A 379 -26.74 -29.05 3.58
N TYR A 380 -26.56 -29.57 4.79
CA TYR A 380 -25.34 -29.36 5.58
C TYR A 380 -24.57 -30.62 5.92
N PHE A 381 -23.27 -30.43 6.14
CA PHE A 381 -22.37 -31.43 6.72
C PHE A 381 -21.95 -30.98 8.11
N LYS A 382 -22.25 -31.80 9.12
CA LYS A 382 -21.89 -31.53 10.51
C LYS A 382 -21.03 -32.60 11.17
N GLU A 383 -20.36 -32.17 12.24
CA GLU A 383 -19.70 -33.01 13.24
C GLU A 383 -18.72 -33.99 12.58
N GLY A 384 -17.64 -33.48 11.97
CA GLY A 384 -16.70 -34.34 11.24
C GLY A 384 -15.35 -33.71 10.94
N VAL A 385 -14.37 -34.57 10.68
CA VAL A 385 -13.03 -34.19 10.20
C VAL A 385 -12.88 -34.63 8.75
N ILE A 386 -12.57 -33.70 7.85
CA ILE A 386 -12.22 -34.04 6.46
C ILE A 386 -10.70 -34.08 6.33
N GLU A 387 -10.16 -35.20 5.88
CA GLU A 387 -8.71 -35.43 5.75
C GLU A 387 -8.35 -35.84 4.33
N LYS A 388 -7.26 -35.29 3.75
CA LYS A 388 -6.69 -35.76 2.48
C LYS A 388 -5.47 -36.65 2.72
N GLU A 389 -5.52 -37.89 2.25
CA GLU A 389 -4.41 -38.85 2.31
C GLU A 389 -3.23 -38.37 1.45
N GLY A 390 -2.02 -38.46 2.02
CA GLY A 390 -0.79 -38.25 1.26
C GLY A 390 -0.27 -36.81 1.26
N SER A 391 0.42 -36.47 2.35
CA SER A 391 1.48 -35.45 2.43
C SER A 391 1.10 -33.97 2.27
N LYS A 392 1.64 -33.20 3.20
CA LYS A 392 1.71 -31.74 3.27
C LYS A 392 2.43 -31.07 2.06
N SER A 393 2.42 -31.63 0.83
CA SER A 393 3.33 -31.13 -0.23
C SER A 393 2.96 -31.26 -1.72
N SER A 394 1.77 -31.69 -2.20
CA SER A 394 1.44 -31.37 -3.63
C SER A 394 -0.01 -31.43 -4.13
N GLY A 395 -0.98 -31.99 -3.41
CA GLY A 395 -2.39 -32.03 -3.87
C GLY A 395 -3.31 -31.16 -3.04
N PHE A 396 -4.24 -30.45 -3.67
CA PHE A 396 -5.36 -29.78 -3.01
C PHE A 396 -6.59 -30.69 -3.03
N LEU A 397 -7.30 -30.81 -1.91
CA LEU A 397 -8.67 -31.35 -1.91
C LEU A 397 -9.61 -30.21 -2.31
N ASN A 398 -10.36 -30.38 -3.40
CA ASN A 398 -11.39 -29.43 -3.80
C ASN A 398 -12.65 -29.69 -2.97
N CYS A 399 -13.05 -28.72 -2.16
CA CYS A 399 -14.31 -28.75 -1.44
C CYS A 399 -15.24 -27.71 -2.06
N ILE A 400 -16.32 -28.17 -2.68
CA ILE A 400 -17.21 -27.36 -3.50
C ILE A 400 -18.61 -27.39 -2.88
N LEU A 401 -19.13 -26.23 -2.52
CA LEU A 401 -20.49 -26.08 -2.00
C LEU A 401 -21.38 -25.33 -3.01
N HIS A 402 -22.56 -25.86 -3.27
CA HIS A 402 -23.60 -25.22 -4.09
C HIS A 402 -24.95 -25.24 -3.38
N ASP A 403 -25.93 -24.54 -3.97
CA ASP A 403 -27.33 -24.54 -3.55
C ASP A 403 -27.55 -24.23 -2.05
N ASP A 404 -26.79 -23.25 -1.54
CA ASP A 404 -26.81 -22.81 -0.13
C ASP A 404 -26.28 -23.84 0.92
N ALA A 405 -25.52 -24.85 0.49
CA ALA A 405 -24.85 -25.78 1.40
C ALA A 405 -23.89 -25.09 2.38
N TYR A 406 -23.78 -25.66 3.59
CA TYR A 406 -22.94 -25.13 4.66
C TYR A 406 -22.41 -26.23 5.60
N PHE A 407 -21.30 -25.95 6.27
CA PHE A 407 -20.68 -26.84 7.25
C PHE A 407 -20.97 -26.40 8.70
N VAL A 408 -21.01 -27.36 9.63
CA VAL A 408 -21.28 -27.11 11.06
C VAL A 408 -20.31 -27.92 11.93
N ASP A 409 -19.53 -27.27 12.78
CA ASP A 409 -18.56 -27.94 13.68
C ASP A 409 -17.63 -28.92 12.92
N MET A 410 -16.91 -28.37 11.94
CA MET A 410 -16.06 -29.13 11.01
C MET A 410 -14.59 -28.71 11.12
N ALA A 411 -13.70 -29.68 10.93
CA ALA A 411 -12.28 -29.43 10.71
C ALA A 411 -11.80 -30.05 9.40
N MET A 412 -10.85 -29.40 8.73
CA MET A 412 -10.23 -29.91 7.50
C MET A 412 -8.72 -29.96 7.63
N THR A 413 -8.11 -31.10 7.29
CA THR A 413 -6.65 -31.32 7.38
C THR A 413 -6.06 -31.63 6.01
N GLY A 414 -5.00 -30.91 5.64
CA GLY A 414 -4.36 -30.96 4.33
C GLY A 414 -4.41 -29.60 3.61
N ASN A 415 -3.95 -29.57 2.36
CA ASN A 415 -4.13 -28.38 1.52
C ASN A 415 -5.54 -28.41 0.93
N ILE A 416 -6.33 -27.37 1.17
CA ILE A 416 -7.76 -27.33 0.84
C ILE A 416 -8.02 -26.19 -0.16
N ASN A 417 -8.75 -26.51 -1.22
CA ASN A 417 -9.25 -25.53 -2.17
C ASN A 417 -10.76 -25.38 -1.99
N LEU A 418 -11.21 -24.18 -1.64
CA LEU A 418 -12.63 -23.86 -1.48
C LEU A 418 -13.18 -23.30 -2.80
N GLY A 419 -14.12 -24.03 -3.39
CA GLY A 419 -14.85 -23.63 -4.59
C GLY A 419 -16.35 -23.48 -4.34
N GLY A 420 -17.04 -22.85 -5.29
CA GLY A 420 -18.46 -22.52 -5.13
C GLY A 420 -18.71 -21.52 -3.98
N LEU A 421 -19.90 -21.61 -3.38
CA LEU A 421 -20.29 -20.78 -2.24
C LEU A 421 -19.95 -21.53 -0.95
N PHE A 422 -18.69 -21.52 -0.52
CA PHE A 422 -18.27 -22.18 0.71
C PHE A 422 -18.76 -21.42 1.95
N GLN A 423 -19.55 -22.09 2.79
CA GLN A 423 -20.22 -21.50 3.95
C GLN A 423 -20.03 -22.37 5.19
N TYR A 424 -19.94 -21.73 6.35
CA TYR A 424 -19.91 -22.40 7.65
C TYR A 424 -20.83 -21.70 8.65
N ASN A 425 -21.45 -22.47 9.54
CA ASN A 425 -22.43 -21.98 10.52
C ASN A 425 -22.05 -22.27 11.99
N ASP A 426 -20.81 -22.70 12.21
CA ASP A 426 -20.17 -22.91 13.51
C ASP A 426 -18.65 -22.76 13.31
N PRO A 427 -17.83 -22.64 14.38
CA PRO A 427 -16.40 -22.48 14.25
C PRO A 427 -15.75 -23.55 13.36
N MET A 428 -14.86 -23.12 12.47
CA MET A 428 -14.21 -24.01 11.51
C MET A 428 -12.69 -23.93 11.64
N SER A 429 -12.01 -25.07 11.53
CA SER A 429 -10.54 -25.15 11.57
C SER A 429 -9.94 -25.75 10.30
N PHE A 430 -8.95 -25.08 9.74
CA PHE A 430 -8.18 -25.55 8.58
C PHE A 430 -6.72 -25.79 8.98
N TYR A 431 -6.22 -27.01 8.78
CA TYR A 431 -4.84 -27.41 9.08
C TYR A 431 -4.06 -27.65 7.79
N GLY A 432 -3.39 -26.61 7.28
CA GLY A 432 -2.63 -26.65 6.03
C GLY A 432 -2.80 -25.36 5.21
N HIS A 433 -2.42 -25.40 3.93
CA HIS A 433 -2.64 -24.27 3.03
C HIS A 433 -4.11 -24.19 2.63
N LEU A 434 -4.75 -23.06 2.89
CA LEU A 434 -6.11 -22.77 2.44
C LEU A 434 -6.07 -21.89 1.19
N MET A 435 -6.68 -22.37 0.11
CA MET A 435 -6.89 -21.59 -1.11
C MET A 435 -8.38 -21.33 -1.29
N VAL A 436 -8.77 -20.05 -1.36
CA VAL A 436 -10.14 -19.64 -1.71
C VAL A 436 -10.16 -19.32 -3.19
N THR A 437 -10.85 -20.11 -4.01
CA THR A 437 -10.95 -19.88 -5.46
C THR A 437 -12.28 -19.27 -5.90
N ASP A 438 -13.32 -19.40 -5.08
CA ASP A 438 -14.64 -18.78 -5.32
C ASP A 438 -15.07 -17.98 -4.08
N THR A 439 -16.02 -18.41 -3.24
CA THR A 439 -16.48 -17.62 -2.09
C THR A 439 -16.28 -18.33 -0.76
N LEU A 440 -15.74 -17.65 0.25
CA LEU A 440 -15.72 -18.05 1.66
C LEU A 440 -16.53 -17.04 2.49
N GLN A 441 -17.51 -17.53 3.24
CA GLN A 441 -18.32 -16.71 4.14
C GLN A 441 -18.90 -17.52 5.31
N ASN A 442 -19.42 -16.84 6.33
CA ASN A 442 -20.29 -17.41 7.34
C ASN A 442 -21.74 -17.59 6.81
N TYR A 443 -22.56 -18.42 7.47
CA TYR A 443 -23.95 -18.67 7.09
C TYR A 443 -24.95 -17.76 7.83
N TYR A 444 -25.45 -18.15 9.01
CA TYR A 444 -26.49 -17.39 9.76
C TYR A 444 -26.05 -16.90 11.15
N VAL A 445 -24.78 -17.04 11.50
CA VAL A 445 -24.22 -16.59 12.78
C VAL A 445 -22.87 -15.94 12.56
N SER A 446 -22.46 -15.10 13.51
CA SER A 446 -21.13 -14.52 13.49
C SER A 446 -20.13 -15.56 13.98
N GLU A 447 -19.20 -16.01 13.13
CA GLU A 447 -18.37 -17.17 13.43
C GLU A 447 -16.94 -17.06 12.91
N THR A 448 -16.08 -17.85 13.54
CA THR A 448 -14.63 -17.83 13.30
C THR A 448 -14.17 -19.01 12.46
N ALA A 449 -13.45 -18.72 11.37
CA ALA A 449 -12.60 -19.69 10.71
C ALA A 449 -11.14 -19.48 11.14
N THR A 450 -10.51 -20.53 11.66
CA THR A 450 -9.10 -20.52 12.06
C THR A 450 -8.25 -21.30 11.06
N ILE A 451 -7.26 -20.63 10.46
CA ILE A 451 -6.35 -21.18 9.46
C ILE A 451 -4.98 -21.40 10.12
N TYR A 452 -4.67 -22.66 10.43
CA TYR A 452 -3.37 -23.12 10.92
C TYR A 452 -2.39 -23.35 9.76
N GLY A 453 -2.18 -22.33 8.93
CA GLY A 453 -1.32 -22.36 7.74
C GLY A 453 -1.47 -21.11 6.88
N ASN A 454 -0.99 -21.17 5.65
CA ASN A 454 -1.04 -20.04 4.71
C ASN A 454 -2.43 -19.91 4.08
N LEU A 455 -2.85 -18.68 3.79
CA LEU A 455 -4.09 -18.37 3.10
C LEU A 455 -3.80 -17.68 1.77
N THR A 456 -4.29 -18.27 0.68
CA THR A 456 -4.32 -17.64 -0.64
C THR A 456 -5.77 -17.31 -1.00
N ASN A 457 -6.10 -16.03 -1.12
CA ASN A 457 -7.41 -15.59 -1.60
C ASN A 457 -7.33 -15.22 -3.09
N ASN A 458 -7.88 -16.08 -3.95
CA ASN A 458 -8.08 -15.82 -5.39
C ASN A 458 -9.55 -15.49 -5.71
N GLY A 459 -10.45 -15.61 -4.73
CA GLY A 459 -11.89 -15.48 -4.89
C GLY A 459 -12.46 -14.29 -4.12
N VAL A 460 -13.45 -14.53 -3.27
CA VAL A 460 -14.18 -13.56 -2.46
C VAL A 460 -14.23 -14.07 -1.02
N ILE A 461 -13.73 -13.28 -0.08
CA ILE A 461 -13.93 -13.50 1.35
C ILE A 461 -14.87 -12.39 1.82
N ARG A 462 -16.02 -12.73 2.40
CA ARG A 462 -17.03 -11.74 2.79
C ARG A 462 -17.91 -12.18 3.94
N ASP A 463 -18.62 -11.22 4.50
CA ASP A 463 -19.75 -11.48 5.39
C ASP A 463 -21.00 -11.92 4.59
N LYS A 464 -21.87 -12.74 5.21
CA LYS A 464 -23.25 -12.94 4.73
C LYS A 464 -24.19 -11.93 5.41
N ALA A 465 -25.02 -12.38 6.36
CA ALA A 465 -25.90 -11.51 7.14
C ALA A 465 -25.29 -11.10 8.50
N TYR A 466 -24.30 -11.87 8.96
CA TYR A 466 -23.57 -11.70 10.22
C TYR A 466 -22.07 -11.69 9.93
N PHE A 467 -21.22 -11.59 10.95
CA PHE A 467 -19.80 -11.32 10.78
C PHE A 467 -18.95 -12.58 10.56
N CYS A 468 -18.11 -12.55 9.53
CA CYS A 468 -17.10 -13.56 9.25
C CYS A 468 -15.77 -13.13 9.89
N TYR A 469 -15.31 -13.88 10.89
CA TYR A 469 -14.02 -13.67 11.55
C TYR A 469 -12.97 -14.64 11.01
N LEU A 470 -11.79 -14.15 10.66
CA LEU A 470 -10.67 -14.98 10.21
C LEU A 470 -9.48 -14.88 11.16
N HIS A 471 -8.99 -16.00 11.68
CA HIS A 471 -7.72 -16.09 12.39
C HIS A 471 -6.69 -16.80 11.52
N ILE A 472 -5.66 -16.10 11.07
CA ILE A 472 -4.70 -16.61 10.09
C ILE A 472 -3.34 -16.73 10.78
N LYS A 473 -2.82 -17.96 10.86
CA LYS A 473 -1.53 -18.23 11.52
C LYS A 473 -0.31 -18.25 10.60
N GLY A 474 -0.51 -18.37 9.28
CA GLY A 474 0.56 -18.37 8.28
C GLY A 474 0.54 -17.12 7.39
N ASP A 475 1.19 -17.23 6.23
CA ASP A 475 1.30 -16.12 5.27
C ASP A 475 -0.01 -15.85 4.53
N ILE A 476 -0.19 -14.61 4.05
CA ILE A 476 -1.35 -14.18 3.24
C ILE A 476 -0.89 -13.80 1.84
N ASN A 477 -1.51 -14.44 0.84
CA ASN A 477 -1.50 -13.99 -0.56
C ASN A 477 -2.89 -13.50 -0.94
N GLN A 478 -3.06 -12.20 -1.16
CA GLN A 478 -4.34 -11.56 -1.46
C GLN A 478 -4.43 -11.12 -2.92
N ASN A 479 -5.23 -11.86 -3.70
CA ASN A 479 -5.46 -11.65 -5.13
C ASN A 479 -6.95 -11.46 -5.47
N GLY A 480 -7.84 -11.65 -4.49
CA GLY A 480 -9.29 -11.68 -4.61
C GLY A 480 -9.97 -10.42 -4.08
N ILE A 481 -11.27 -10.54 -3.81
CA ILE A 481 -12.07 -9.57 -3.05
C ILE A 481 -12.04 -9.98 -1.58
N TRP A 482 -11.89 -9.02 -0.69
CA TRP A 482 -11.85 -9.25 0.75
C TRP A 482 -12.70 -8.18 1.44
N GLU A 483 -13.83 -8.58 2.01
CA GLU A 483 -14.92 -7.72 2.51
C GLU A 483 -15.54 -8.34 3.78
N ASN A 484 -14.73 -9.00 4.61
CA ASN A 484 -15.20 -9.58 5.88
C ASN A 484 -15.09 -8.60 7.03
N ARG A 485 -15.78 -8.90 8.13
CA ARG A 485 -15.75 -8.07 9.33
C ARG A 485 -14.37 -7.91 9.95
N HIS A 486 -13.61 -8.99 10.15
CA HIS A 486 -12.33 -8.90 10.88
C HIS A 486 -11.38 -10.03 10.49
N SER A 487 -10.16 -9.68 10.14
CA SER A 487 -9.05 -10.63 9.98
C SER A 487 -7.97 -10.39 11.03
N TYR A 488 -7.51 -11.46 11.67
CA TYR A 488 -6.44 -11.46 12.65
C TYR A 488 -5.20 -12.14 12.08
N LEU A 489 -4.06 -11.44 12.11
CA LEU A 489 -2.75 -12.06 11.96
C LEU A 489 -2.41 -12.66 13.34
N SER A 490 -2.60 -13.97 13.50
CA SER A 490 -2.55 -14.66 14.80
C SER A 490 -1.46 -15.76 14.86
N GLY A 491 -0.43 -15.61 14.03
CA GLY A 491 0.74 -16.47 14.01
C GLY A 491 1.61 -16.30 15.26
N ASP A 492 2.59 -17.18 15.40
CA ASP A 492 3.60 -17.15 16.48
C ASP A 492 5.03 -16.97 15.91
N VAL A 493 5.15 -16.66 14.62
CA VAL A 493 6.38 -16.47 13.83
C VAL A 493 6.15 -15.36 12.81
N ASP A 494 7.20 -14.87 12.14
CA ASP A 494 7.04 -13.85 11.10
C ASP A 494 5.99 -14.27 10.06
N GLN A 495 5.06 -13.37 9.74
CA GLN A 495 3.99 -13.59 8.76
C GLN A 495 4.20 -12.69 7.55
N SER A 496 4.18 -13.26 6.35
CA SER A 496 4.33 -12.51 5.11
C SER A 496 2.99 -12.08 4.52
N LEU A 497 2.91 -10.85 4.01
CA LEU A 497 1.80 -10.29 3.26
C LEU A 497 2.22 -10.00 1.81
N SER A 498 1.46 -10.51 0.84
CA SER A 498 1.66 -10.27 -0.60
C SER A 498 0.33 -9.98 -1.29
N PHE A 499 0.16 -8.78 -1.82
CA PHE A 499 -1.10 -8.28 -2.40
C PHE A 499 -0.94 -8.01 -3.90
N THR A 500 -1.87 -8.51 -4.70
CA THR A 500 -2.08 -8.06 -6.09
C THR A 500 -3.39 -7.28 -6.25
N LYS A 501 -4.26 -7.34 -5.25
CA LYS A 501 -5.45 -6.49 -5.08
C LYS A 501 -5.48 -5.89 -3.67
N PRO A 502 -6.17 -4.75 -3.47
CA PRO A 502 -6.32 -4.18 -2.14
C PRO A 502 -7.00 -5.16 -1.17
N PHE A 503 -6.62 -5.05 0.10
CA PHE A 503 -7.39 -5.59 1.22
C PHE A 503 -8.51 -4.60 1.57
N ALA A 504 -9.74 -5.08 1.75
CA ALA A 504 -10.91 -4.22 2.02
C ALA A 504 -11.86 -4.79 3.09
N GLY A 505 -11.35 -5.66 3.98
CA GLY A 505 -12.09 -6.04 5.18
C GLY A 505 -12.14 -4.88 6.16
N ASP A 506 -13.16 -4.81 7.01
CA ASP A 506 -13.36 -3.67 7.91
C ASP A 506 -12.19 -3.51 8.91
N PHE A 507 -11.67 -4.63 9.42
CA PHE A 507 -10.58 -4.66 10.40
C PHE A 507 -9.49 -5.66 10.02
N LEU A 508 -8.24 -5.21 10.07
CA LEU A 508 -7.06 -6.08 10.08
C LEU A 508 -6.26 -5.82 11.36
N THR A 509 -6.23 -6.80 12.25
CA THR A 509 -5.51 -6.69 13.52
C THR A 509 -4.35 -7.66 13.58
N ASN A 510 -3.18 -7.17 13.96
CA ASN A 510 -2.07 -8.04 14.29
C ASN A 510 -2.16 -8.49 15.76
N SER A 511 -2.21 -9.79 15.98
CA SER A 511 -2.15 -10.43 17.30
C SER A 511 -0.93 -11.35 17.43
N ASN A 512 -0.02 -11.30 16.46
CA ASN A 512 1.24 -12.02 16.49
C ASN A 512 2.19 -11.37 17.49
N ILE A 513 2.41 -12.03 18.62
CA ILE A 513 3.23 -11.48 19.72
C ILE A 513 4.72 -11.81 19.59
N ASN A 514 5.10 -12.71 18.68
CA ASN A 514 6.44 -13.32 18.63
C ASN A 514 7.19 -13.11 17.31
N GLY A 515 6.49 -12.72 16.24
CA GLY A 515 7.06 -12.48 14.93
C GLY A 515 6.54 -11.18 14.31
N LYS A 516 7.26 -10.69 13.31
CA LYS A 516 6.98 -9.44 12.61
C LYS A 516 6.05 -9.66 11.42
N ILE A 517 5.51 -8.58 10.89
CA ILE A 517 4.81 -8.59 9.61
C ILE A 517 5.78 -8.23 8.50
N ILE A 518 5.99 -9.15 7.53
CA ILE A 518 6.88 -8.95 6.39
C ILE A 518 6.04 -8.64 5.16
N CYS A 519 6.32 -7.52 4.52
CA CYS A 519 5.66 -7.06 3.32
C CYS A 519 6.53 -7.37 2.08
N ASN A 520 5.99 -8.14 1.14
CA ASN A 520 6.69 -8.56 -0.08
C ASN A 520 6.21 -7.87 -1.36
N SER A 521 5.21 -7.00 -1.28
CA SER A 521 4.63 -6.26 -2.42
C SER A 521 4.18 -4.86 -1.98
N THR A 522 3.59 -4.06 -2.88
CA THR A 522 2.77 -2.92 -2.41
C THR A 522 1.64 -3.44 -1.52
N LEU A 523 1.44 -2.83 -0.35
CA LEU A 523 0.24 -3.07 0.46
C LEU A 523 -0.75 -1.94 0.22
N ALA A 524 -1.94 -2.31 -0.25
CA ALA A 524 -3.05 -1.40 -0.46
C ALA A 524 -4.23 -1.81 0.42
N PHE A 525 -4.76 -0.87 1.17
CA PHE A 525 -5.91 -1.03 2.06
C PHE A 525 -7.01 -0.03 1.68
N ASN A 526 -8.25 -0.51 1.64
CA ASN A 526 -9.43 0.29 1.30
C ASN A 526 -10.49 0.15 2.40
N ASN A 527 -10.85 1.25 3.06
CA ASN A 527 -11.85 1.29 4.14
C ASN A 527 -11.57 0.24 5.22
N THR A 528 -10.30 0.12 5.61
CA THR A 528 -9.83 -0.86 6.60
C THR A 528 -9.23 -0.13 7.78
N ILE A 529 -9.71 -0.46 8.98
CA ILE A 529 -9.05 -0.13 10.24
C ILE A 529 -7.93 -1.12 10.46
N ILE A 530 -6.69 -0.62 10.45
CA ILE A 530 -5.47 -1.42 10.58
C ILE A 530 -4.87 -1.15 11.95
N ASP A 531 -4.72 -2.19 12.75
CA ASP A 531 -4.15 -2.11 14.09
C ASP A 531 -3.07 -3.17 14.25
N PHE A 532 -1.81 -2.75 14.29
CA PHE A 532 -0.68 -3.67 14.41
C PHE A 532 -0.18 -3.84 15.84
N ASN A 533 -0.88 -3.29 16.85
CA ASN A 533 -0.59 -3.44 18.28
C ASN A 533 0.90 -3.20 18.63
N TYR A 534 1.48 -2.14 18.09
CA TYR A 534 2.89 -1.72 18.22
C TYR A 534 3.93 -2.66 17.62
N ASP A 535 3.52 -3.64 16.81
CA ASP A 535 4.45 -4.54 16.14
C ASP A 535 5.09 -3.89 14.89
N THR A 536 6.14 -4.52 14.38
CA THR A 536 6.91 -4.04 13.25
C THR A 536 6.34 -4.54 11.92
N LEU A 537 6.01 -3.61 11.02
CA LEU A 537 5.80 -3.86 9.59
C LEU A 537 7.12 -3.63 8.84
N VAL A 538 7.66 -4.68 8.22
CA VAL A 538 8.94 -4.66 7.50
C VAL A 538 8.69 -4.74 5.99
N PHE A 539 9.04 -3.70 5.24
CA PHE A 539 9.06 -3.73 3.78
C PHE A 539 10.35 -4.39 3.26
N ALA A 540 10.21 -5.57 2.66
CA ALA A 540 11.33 -6.32 2.06
C ALA A 540 11.98 -5.54 0.90
N ALA A 541 13.17 -5.97 0.46
CA ALA A 541 13.96 -5.27 -0.57
C ALA A 541 13.17 -4.86 -1.84
N GLY A 542 12.21 -5.67 -2.29
CA GLY A 542 11.41 -5.42 -3.50
C GLY A 542 10.09 -4.66 -3.29
N ALA A 543 9.71 -4.36 -2.05
CA ALA A 543 8.48 -3.65 -1.70
C ALA A 543 8.81 -2.25 -1.16
N ASP A 544 8.12 -1.23 -1.64
CA ASP A 544 8.44 0.17 -1.31
C ASP A 544 7.21 1.04 -1.05
N SER A 545 6.00 0.49 -1.09
CA SER A 545 4.77 1.31 -1.16
C SER A 545 3.68 0.82 -0.22
N LEU A 546 3.17 1.74 0.61
CA LEU A 546 2.01 1.59 1.47
C LEU A 546 0.91 2.55 1.01
N ILE A 547 -0.26 2.01 0.69
CA ILE A 547 -1.42 2.78 0.23
C ILE A 547 -2.57 2.55 1.21
N VAL A 548 -3.10 3.62 1.78
CA VAL A 548 -4.26 3.58 2.69
C VAL A 548 -5.31 4.56 2.18
N ASN A 549 -6.51 4.05 1.90
CA ASN A 549 -7.62 4.82 1.39
C ASN A 549 -8.86 4.61 2.28
N GLY A 550 -9.41 5.67 2.86
CA GLY A 550 -10.57 5.58 3.77
C GLY A 550 -10.19 5.73 5.25
N ASP A 551 -10.24 4.63 6.01
CA ASP A 551 -10.02 4.60 7.46
C ASP A 551 -8.55 4.79 7.88
N TYR A 552 -8.12 4.23 9.02
CA TYR A 552 -6.85 4.57 9.65
C TYR A 552 -5.92 3.38 9.89
N PHE A 553 -4.63 3.68 9.97
CA PHE A 553 -3.58 2.75 10.40
C PHE A 553 -3.00 3.24 11.72
N GLN A 554 -3.06 2.40 12.74
CA GLN A 554 -2.53 2.72 14.06
C GLN A 554 -1.55 1.70 14.65
N GLU A 555 -0.81 2.18 15.65
CA GLU A 555 0.02 1.40 16.56
C GLU A 555 1.00 0.49 15.81
N ALA A 556 1.97 1.09 15.11
CA ALA A 556 2.93 0.33 14.31
C ALA A 556 4.29 1.00 14.15
N VAL A 557 5.33 0.17 14.06
CA VAL A 557 6.66 0.58 13.59
C VAL A 557 6.83 0.13 12.15
N ILE A 558 6.87 1.06 11.20
CA ILE A 558 7.02 0.78 9.77
C ILE A 558 8.49 0.96 9.38
N THR A 559 9.11 -0.11 8.89
CA THR A 559 10.54 -0.14 8.55
C THR A 559 10.78 -0.62 7.13
N LYS A 560 11.81 -0.10 6.48
CA LYS A 560 12.26 -0.57 5.16
C LYS A 560 13.61 -1.30 5.26
N GLU A 561 13.70 -2.52 4.73
CA GLU A 561 14.98 -3.21 4.65
C GLU A 561 15.91 -2.53 3.63
N GLY A 562 17.17 -2.34 4.04
CA GLY A 562 18.22 -1.78 3.19
C GLY A 562 18.57 -2.72 2.04
N GLY A 563 18.19 -2.36 0.82
CA GLY A 563 18.49 -3.12 -0.39
C GLY A 563 17.63 -2.73 -1.60
N LYS A 564 18.25 -1.97 -2.53
CA LYS A 564 17.75 -1.38 -3.79
C LYS A 564 16.68 -0.27 -3.66
N THR A 565 16.84 0.74 -4.53
CA THR A 565 16.25 2.11 -4.49
C THR A 565 16.39 2.80 -3.13
N ALA A 566 17.62 3.18 -2.76
CA ALA A 566 17.96 4.10 -1.66
C ALA A 566 17.14 4.00 -0.35
N GLY A 567 16.65 2.81 0.04
CA GLY A 567 15.77 2.67 1.20
C GLY A 567 14.52 3.55 1.14
N LEU A 568 13.90 3.68 -0.04
CA LEU A 568 12.68 4.47 -0.23
C LEU A 568 11.42 3.76 0.30
N LEU A 569 10.61 4.49 1.07
CA LEU A 569 9.26 4.13 1.49
C LEU A 569 8.26 5.19 1.00
N ASN A 570 7.38 4.81 0.08
CA ASN A 570 6.29 5.63 -0.43
C ASN A 570 5.01 5.36 0.37
N CYS A 571 4.49 6.38 1.05
CA CYS A 571 3.23 6.33 1.76
C CYS A 571 2.20 7.20 1.02
N ASN A 572 1.05 6.63 0.65
CA ASN A 572 -0.02 7.34 -0.04
C ASN A 572 -1.33 7.23 0.74
N LEU A 573 -1.86 8.36 1.19
CA LEU A 573 -3.11 8.45 1.94
C LEU A 573 -4.19 9.15 1.10
N SER A 574 -5.38 8.58 1.08
CA SER A 574 -6.55 9.12 0.37
C SER A 574 -7.86 8.79 1.10
N GLY A 575 -8.98 9.37 0.67
CA GLY A 575 -10.29 9.08 1.25
C GLY A 575 -10.44 9.47 2.72
N ASP A 576 -9.74 10.53 3.17
CA ASP A 576 -9.64 10.98 4.57
C ASP A 576 -8.89 10.02 5.52
N ALA A 577 -8.07 9.12 4.97
CA ALA A 577 -7.21 8.24 5.77
C ALA A 577 -6.22 9.03 6.64
N TYR A 578 -5.90 8.46 7.80
CA TYR A 578 -4.93 9.01 8.73
C TYR A 578 -4.13 7.93 9.47
N PHE A 579 -2.93 8.29 9.93
CA PHE A 579 -2.07 7.43 10.75
C PHE A 579 -2.17 7.83 12.21
N HIS A 580 -2.08 6.91 13.16
CA HIS A 580 -2.16 7.21 14.60
C HIS A 580 -1.14 6.38 15.39
N ASP A 581 -0.25 7.03 16.14
CA ASP A 581 0.80 6.32 16.90
C ASP A 581 1.69 5.46 15.98
N ILE A 582 2.32 6.14 15.01
CA ILE A 582 3.16 5.50 13.98
C ILE A 582 4.60 6.02 14.06
N GLU A 583 5.54 5.08 14.02
CA GLU A 583 6.96 5.32 13.80
C GLU A 583 7.37 4.83 12.41
N MET A 584 7.94 5.71 11.58
CA MET A 584 8.47 5.34 10.26
C MET A 584 9.99 5.41 10.25
N VAL A 585 10.65 4.32 9.88
CA VAL A 585 12.12 4.21 9.81
C VAL A 585 12.55 3.79 8.42
N SER A 586 13.11 4.73 7.66
CA SER A 586 13.57 4.51 6.27
C SER A 586 14.61 5.55 5.89
N ASP A 587 15.54 5.25 4.98
CA ASP A 587 16.50 6.26 4.50
C ASP A 587 15.77 7.46 3.85
N ASN A 588 14.75 7.16 3.04
CA ASN A 588 13.88 8.14 2.39
C ASN A 588 12.41 7.78 2.58
N ILE A 589 11.58 8.76 2.98
CA ILE A 589 10.16 8.61 3.24
C ILE A 589 9.40 9.64 2.40
N ASN A 590 8.63 9.18 1.42
CA ASN A 590 7.84 10.04 0.55
C ASN A 590 6.37 10.02 0.98
N LEU A 591 5.84 11.19 1.32
CA LEU A 591 4.45 11.39 1.72
C LEU A 591 3.65 11.89 0.51
N ASN A 592 2.69 11.08 0.07
CA ASN A 592 1.84 11.32 -1.11
C ASN A 592 0.36 11.34 -0.71
N GLY A 593 -0.46 11.98 -1.56
CA GLY A 593 -1.87 12.20 -1.26
C GLY A 593 -2.06 13.15 -0.07
N ALA A 594 -3.23 13.07 0.56
CA ALA A 594 -3.54 13.83 1.77
C ALA A 594 -2.99 13.07 2.99
N PHE A 595 -1.68 13.19 3.26
CA PHE A 595 -1.05 12.55 4.40
C PHE A 595 -1.50 13.22 5.70
N GLN A 596 -2.31 12.50 6.47
CA GLN A 596 -2.83 12.93 7.76
C GLN A 596 -2.30 12.03 8.87
N TYR A 597 -2.01 12.61 10.02
CA TYR A 597 -1.52 11.88 11.17
C TYR A 597 -2.23 12.30 12.45
N GLN A 598 -2.11 11.47 13.49
CA GLN A 598 -2.46 11.71 14.88
C GLN A 598 -1.31 11.32 15.78
N ASP A 599 -1.15 12.06 16.87
CA ASP A 599 -0.02 11.90 17.77
C ASP A 599 -0.06 10.56 18.52
N PRO A 600 1.13 9.97 18.76
CA PRO A 600 2.46 10.43 18.30
C PRO A 600 2.73 10.07 16.82
N MET A 601 3.51 10.91 16.12
CA MET A 601 4.01 10.62 14.78
C MET A 601 5.51 10.93 14.70
N SER A 602 6.32 9.92 14.36
CA SER A 602 7.77 10.05 14.27
C SER A 602 8.31 9.52 12.95
N PHE A 603 9.19 10.29 12.33
CA PHE A 603 9.92 9.90 11.12
C PHE A 603 11.42 9.83 11.42
N TYR A 604 12.07 8.74 11.04
CA TYR A 604 13.52 8.54 11.14
C TYR A 604 14.06 8.35 9.72
N GLY A 605 14.63 9.42 9.15
CA GLY A 605 15.06 9.48 7.76
C GLY A 605 14.82 10.82 7.07
N HIS A 606 15.16 10.89 5.79
CA HIS A 606 14.81 12.04 4.95
C HIS A 606 13.32 12.00 4.56
N VAL A 607 12.54 13.01 4.96
CA VAL A 607 11.11 13.09 4.64
C VAL A 607 10.89 14.03 3.46
N THR A 608 10.22 13.57 2.41
CA THR A 608 9.76 14.41 1.30
C THR A 608 8.23 14.45 1.28
N VAL A 609 7.66 15.65 1.41
CA VAL A 609 6.23 15.90 1.19
C VAL A 609 6.01 16.20 -0.29
N GLU A 610 5.43 15.25 -1.03
CA GLU A 610 5.15 15.40 -2.47
C GLU A 610 3.77 15.99 -2.74
N ASP A 611 2.80 15.77 -1.85
CA ASP A 611 1.43 16.31 -1.96
C ASP A 611 1.04 17.07 -0.69
N THR A 612 0.23 16.55 0.25
CA THR A 612 -0.20 17.31 1.44
C THR A 612 0.22 16.62 2.74
N LEU A 613 0.80 17.37 3.68
CA LEU A 613 1.03 16.96 5.08
C LEU A 613 0.25 17.86 6.03
N ARG A 614 -0.60 17.26 6.86
CA ARG A 614 -1.39 17.96 7.89
C ARG A 614 -1.74 17.07 9.08
N ASN A 615 -2.12 17.67 10.20
CA ASN A 615 -2.75 16.94 11.32
C ASN A 615 -4.17 16.47 10.95
N HIS A 616 -4.66 15.40 11.57
CA HIS A 616 -6.01 14.91 11.28
C HIS A 616 -7.10 15.81 11.89
N TYR A 617 -7.31 15.77 13.21
CA TYR A 617 -8.41 16.51 13.85
C TYR A 617 -7.93 17.44 14.95
N VAL A 618 -7.16 17.00 15.94
CA VAL A 618 -6.76 17.84 17.09
C VAL A 618 -5.37 18.47 16.92
N HIS A 619 -4.93 19.25 17.91
CA HIS A 619 -3.55 19.73 18.03
C HIS A 619 -2.57 18.57 18.05
N GLN A 620 -1.68 18.50 17.05
CA GLN A 620 -0.84 17.33 16.82
C GLN A 620 0.56 17.72 16.34
N THR A 621 1.52 16.90 16.73
CA THR A 621 2.95 17.05 16.61
C THR A 621 3.56 15.88 15.85
N ALA A 622 4.16 16.18 14.70
CA ALA A 622 5.07 15.26 14.02
C ALA A 622 6.53 15.63 14.34
N THR A 623 7.37 14.64 14.59
CA THR A 623 8.82 14.81 14.75
C THR A 623 9.58 14.13 13.63
N VAL A 624 10.48 14.86 12.97
CA VAL A 624 11.34 14.39 11.89
C VAL A 624 12.78 14.37 12.38
N TYR A 625 13.27 13.16 12.64
CA TYR A 625 14.66 12.87 12.98
C TYR A 625 15.51 12.71 11.71
N GLY A 626 15.63 13.80 10.94
CA GLY A 626 16.34 13.82 9.67
C GLY A 626 16.04 15.08 8.86
N ASP A 627 16.48 15.06 7.61
CA ASP A 627 16.26 16.13 6.64
C ASP A 627 14.81 16.15 6.16
N PHE A 628 14.35 17.32 5.72
CA PHE A 628 12.96 17.55 5.34
C PHE A 628 12.86 18.34 4.04
N THR A 629 12.16 17.80 3.06
CA THR A 629 11.88 18.44 1.78
C THR A 629 10.37 18.65 1.62
N ASN A 630 9.95 19.88 1.38
CA ASN A 630 8.56 20.20 1.03
C ASN A 630 8.46 20.56 -0.45
N ASN A 631 7.89 19.68 -1.27
CA ASN A 631 7.52 19.96 -2.66
C ASN A 631 6.03 20.28 -2.81
N GLY A 632 5.21 19.87 -1.84
CA GLY A 632 3.76 19.97 -1.85
C GLY A 632 3.19 21.08 -0.95
N ILE A 633 2.29 20.72 -0.04
CA ILE A 633 1.54 21.59 0.87
C ILE A 633 1.71 21.07 2.29
N ILE A 634 2.10 21.97 3.20
CA ILE A 634 2.07 21.73 4.64
C ILE A 634 1.06 22.70 5.21
N GLU A 635 0.05 22.21 5.93
CA GLU A 635 -1.05 23.06 6.43
C GLU A 635 -1.59 22.56 7.78
N ASP A 636 -2.20 23.49 8.52
CA ASP A 636 -3.13 23.12 9.58
C ASP A 636 -4.39 22.51 8.95
N ASN A 637 -4.97 21.49 9.57
CA ASN A 637 -6.33 21.07 9.25
C ASN A 637 -7.34 21.88 10.09
N ILE A 638 -8.10 21.23 10.98
CA ILE A 638 -9.09 21.94 11.82
C ILE A 638 -8.42 22.65 12.99
N TRP A 639 -7.40 22.03 13.58
CA TRP A 639 -6.61 22.56 14.68
C TRP A 639 -5.13 22.61 14.29
N ASN A 640 -4.26 23.08 15.20
CA ASN A 640 -2.87 23.39 14.88
C ASN A 640 -2.01 22.15 14.58
N CYS A 641 -1.22 22.21 13.51
CA CYS A 641 -0.15 21.27 13.14
C CYS A 641 1.21 21.80 13.64
N TYR A 642 1.89 21.00 14.46
CA TYR A 642 3.23 21.26 15.00
C TYR A 642 4.24 20.33 14.32
N LEU A 643 5.38 20.86 13.88
CA LEU A 643 6.41 20.08 13.21
C LEU A 643 7.78 20.34 13.85
N HIS A 644 8.43 19.31 14.38
CA HIS A 644 9.82 19.37 14.86
C HIS A 644 10.74 18.74 13.82
N ILE A 645 11.77 19.47 13.38
CA ILE A 645 12.72 18.99 12.37
C ILE A 645 14.12 19.10 12.94
N THR A 646 14.89 18.01 12.92
CA THR A 646 16.27 17.99 13.44
C THR A 646 17.35 18.14 12.36
N GLY A 647 17.02 17.85 11.09
CA GLY A 647 17.94 17.95 9.94
C GLY A 647 17.69 19.18 9.08
N ASP A 648 18.24 19.15 7.88
CA ASP A 648 18.21 20.26 6.92
C ASP A 648 16.81 20.43 6.26
N ILE A 649 16.48 21.64 5.80
CA ILE A 649 15.17 21.95 5.19
C ILE A 649 15.34 22.44 3.75
N ASN A 650 14.66 21.77 2.83
CA ASN A 650 14.43 22.23 1.46
C ASN A 650 12.96 22.61 1.29
N GLN A 651 12.66 23.88 1.04
CA GLN A 651 11.31 24.42 0.94
C GLN A 651 11.01 24.90 -0.50
N ASN A 652 10.23 24.08 -1.21
CA ASN A 652 9.81 24.30 -2.60
C ASN A 652 8.27 24.41 -2.77
N GLY A 653 7.52 24.06 -1.72
CA GLY A 653 6.07 23.95 -1.69
C GLY A 653 5.37 25.12 -1.00
N ILE A 654 4.10 24.92 -0.64
CA ILE A 654 3.34 25.80 0.24
C ILE A 654 3.55 25.34 1.68
N TRP A 655 3.78 26.27 2.61
CA TRP A 655 4.01 25.94 4.01
C TRP A 655 3.19 26.88 4.88
N LYS A 656 2.17 26.38 5.58
CA LYS A 656 1.10 27.14 6.27
C LYS A 656 0.68 26.53 7.60
N ASN A 657 1.50 25.67 8.20
CA ASN A 657 1.20 25.14 9.53
C ASN A 657 1.34 26.21 10.64
N ASN A 658 0.86 25.85 11.83
CA ASN A 658 0.88 26.72 12.99
C ASN A 658 2.28 26.98 13.52
N HIS A 659 3.11 25.95 13.65
CA HIS A 659 4.43 26.08 14.26
C HIS A 659 5.41 25.05 13.71
N THR A 660 6.55 25.53 13.22
CA THR A 660 7.70 24.69 12.87
C THR A 660 8.86 24.97 13.83
N TYR A 661 9.41 23.93 14.43
CA TYR A 661 10.54 23.98 15.33
C TYR A 661 11.80 23.47 14.62
N LEU A 662 12.80 24.34 14.49
CA LEU A 662 14.17 23.94 14.19
C LEU A 662 14.75 23.37 15.49
N SER A 663 14.94 22.06 15.54
CA SER A 663 15.30 21.32 16.75
C SER A 663 16.59 20.52 16.56
N GLY A 664 17.06 19.83 17.60
CA GLY A 664 18.29 19.05 17.56
C GLY A 664 19.55 19.84 17.95
N ASP A 665 20.69 19.15 17.90
CA ASP A 665 21.97 19.63 18.45
C ASP A 665 23.04 19.94 17.37
N THR A 666 22.70 19.75 16.10
CA THR A 666 23.61 19.94 14.96
C THR A 666 23.27 21.19 14.15
N GLY A 667 24.22 21.69 13.35
CA GLY A 667 23.92 22.74 12.37
C GLY A 667 22.83 22.28 11.39
N GLN A 668 21.98 23.21 10.95
CA GLN A 668 20.92 22.96 9.97
C GLN A 668 21.04 23.94 8.81
N ASN A 669 20.82 23.46 7.59
CA ASN A 669 20.84 24.25 6.38
C ASN A 669 19.41 24.48 5.86
N LEU A 670 19.16 25.69 5.36
CA LEU A 670 17.88 26.09 4.75
C LEU A 670 18.08 26.43 3.27
N TRP A 671 17.24 25.87 2.40
CA TRP A 671 17.12 26.20 0.98
C TRP A 671 15.67 26.49 0.61
N PHE A 672 15.35 27.73 0.27
CA PHE A 672 14.01 28.20 -0.06
C PHE A 672 13.95 28.58 -1.55
N THR A 673 13.07 27.91 -2.30
CA THR A 673 12.66 28.36 -3.64
C THR A 673 11.27 28.99 -3.64
N LYS A 674 10.54 28.85 -2.54
CA LYS A 674 9.27 29.54 -2.22
C LYS A 674 9.31 30.13 -0.82
N PRO A 675 8.49 31.17 -0.55
CA PRO A 675 8.41 31.73 0.79
C PRO A 675 7.89 30.70 1.80
N PHE A 676 8.34 30.84 3.04
CA PHE A 676 7.75 30.17 4.19
C PHE A 676 6.57 31.01 4.69
N GLU A 677 5.38 30.42 4.78
CA GLU A 677 4.13 31.11 5.18
C GLU A 677 3.54 30.49 6.46
N GLY A 678 4.31 29.67 7.18
CA GLY A 678 3.91 29.11 8.46
C GLY A 678 3.77 30.23 9.49
N LYS A 679 2.85 30.07 10.44
CA LYS A 679 2.55 31.14 11.40
C LYS A 679 3.73 31.42 12.34
N ASN A 680 4.39 30.38 12.84
CA ASN A 680 5.57 30.50 13.70
C ASN A 680 6.70 29.60 13.19
N LEU A 681 7.93 30.13 13.24
CA LEU A 681 9.17 29.39 13.09
C LEU A 681 10.06 29.68 14.30
N SER A 682 10.37 28.66 15.09
CA SER A 682 11.24 28.83 16.25
C SER A 682 12.46 27.92 16.21
N SER A 683 13.63 28.46 16.58
CA SER A 683 14.79 27.64 16.89
C SER A 683 14.72 27.24 18.36
N THR A 684 14.65 25.93 18.63
CA THR A 684 14.73 25.37 20.00
C THR A 684 16.01 24.54 20.17
N LYS A 685 17.02 24.83 19.35
CA LYS A 685 18.27 24.08 19.31
C LYS A 685 19.06 24.31 20.59
N SER A 686 19.73 23.26 21.05
CA SER A 686 20.63 23.37 22.20
C SER A 686 22.04 23.81 21.76
N ASN A 687 22.40 23.54 20.49
CA ASN A 687 23.69 23.82 19.87
C ASN A 687 23.58 23.76 18.34
N GLY A 688 24.63 24.24 17.64
CA GLY A 688 24.67 24.34 16.19
C GLY A 688 24.01 25.62 15.67
N LYS A 689 24.37 26.02 14.45
CA LYS A 689 23.83 27.24 13.81
C LYS A 689 22.78 26.90 12.76
N VAL A 690 21.98 27.87 12.36
CA VAL A 690 21.13 27.78 11.16
C VAL A 690 21.86 28.48 10.02
N THR A 691 22.12 27.78 8.93
CA THR A 691 22.77 28.32 7.74
C THR A 691 21.77 28.47 6.61
N SER A 692 21.53 29.68 6.15
CA SER A 692 20.81 29.90 4.91
C SER A 692 21.72 29.73 3.70
N ASN A 693 21.29 28.93 2.73
CA ASN A 693 21.97 28.72 1.46
C ASN A 693 21.21 29.32 0.27
N SER A 694 20.12 30.06 0.52
CA SER A 694 19.36 30.83 -0.46
C SER A 694 18.85 32.14 0.15
N THR A 695 18.21 32.99 -0.64
CA THR A 695 17.34 34.04 -0.09
C THR A 695 16.30 33.41 0.84
N LEU A 696 16.15 33.95 2.06
CA LEU A 696 15.08 33.55 2.97
C LEU A 696 13.92 34.52 2.84
N ALA A 697 12.80 34.03 2.32
CA ALA A 697 11.56 34.79 2.23
C ALA A 697 10.52 34.24 3.20
N PHE A 698 9.93 35.11 4.00
CA PHE A 698 8.87 34.80 4.96
C PHE A 698 7.65 35.68 4.73
N ASN A 699 6.47 35.10 4.92
CA ASN A 699 5.19 35.78 4.72
C ASN A 699 4.32 35.65 5.97
N THR A 700 4.10 36.76 6.67
CA THR A 700 3.32 36.88 7.92
C THR A 700 3.81 36.00 9.08
N THR A 701 5.04 35.48 8.99
CA THR A 701 5.63 34.55 9.96
C THR A 701 6.21 35.27 11.17
N ILE A 702 5.95 34.74 12.35
CA ILE A 702 6.66 35.08 13.59
C ILE A 702 7.89 34.18 13.70
N ILE A 703 9.07 34.77 13.65
CA ILE A 703 10.35 34.07 13.70
C ILE A 703 11.01 34.36 15.05
N ASP A 704 11.35 33.31 15.78
CA ASP A 704 11.95 33.40 17.11
C ASP A 704 13.15 32.45 17.21
N PHE A 705 14.35 32.99 17.15
CA PHE A 705 15.56 32.17 17.17
C PHE A 705 16.07 31.90 18.59
N ASN A 706 15.44 32.42 19.65
CA ASN A 706 15.86 32.22 21.04
C ASN A 706 17.38 32.41 21.25
N TYR A 707 17.94 33.47 20.65
CA TYR A 707 19.36 33.84 20.59
C TYR A 707 20.28 32.90 19.80
N ASP A 708 19.73 32.05 18.94
CA ASP A 708 20.49 31.24 17.99
C ASP A 708 21.04 32.10 16.83
N THR A 709 22.06 31.59 16.15
CA THR A 709 22.75 32.27 15.05
C THR A 709 22.21 31.83 13.69
N LEU A 710 21.75 32.79 12.89
CA LEU A 710 21.50 32.66 11.46
C LEU A 710 22.74 33.08 10.68
N VAL A 711 23.31 32.17 9.90
CA VAL A 711 24.46 32.41 9.02
C VAL A 711 23.98 32.46 7.57
N PHE A 712 24.32 33.50 6.83
CA PHE A 712 24.12 33.49 5.38
C PHE A 712 25.36 32.98 4.65
N ALA A 713 25.16 31.95 3.82
CA ALA A 713 26.17 31.43 2.92
C ALA A 713 26.35 32.36 1.70
N SER A 714 27.42 32.11 0.94
CA SER A 714 27.79 32.89 -0.24
C SER A 714 26.69 32.95 -1.31
N GLY A 715 26.19 34.16 -1.61
CA GLY A 715 25.13 34.36 -2.60
C GLY A 715 23.72 34.19 -2.05
N ALA A 716 23.57 33.88 -0.76
CA ALA A 716 22.31 33.78 -0.05
C ALA A 716 21.97 35.05 0.74
N ASP A 717 22.58 36.20 0.45
CA ASP A 717 22.67 37.37 1.34
C ASP A 717 21.38 38.21 1.48
N SER A 718 20.18 37.63 1.33
CA SER A 718 18.90 38.36 1.38
C SER A 718 17.90 37.77 2.36
N LEU A 719 17.32 38.65 3.17
CA LEU A 719 16.22 38.36 4.09
C LEU A 719 15.00 39.18 3.69
N ILE A 720 13.92 38.52 3.31
CA ILE A 720 12.68 39.18 2.87
C ILE A 720 11.59 38.84 3.87
N LEU A 721 11.02 39.85 4.52
CA LEU A 721 9.87 39.70 5.42
C LEU A 721 8.68 40.48 4.86
N PHE A 722 7.58 39.80 4.56
CA PHE A 722 6.29 40.43 4.22
C PHE A 722 5.32 40.23 5.39
N GLY A 723 5.18 41.23 6.26
CA GLY A 723 4.50 41.10 7.55
C GLY A 723 5.23 40.16 8.53
N GLY A 724 4.70 40.03 9.75
CA GLY A 724 5.35 39.25 10.81
C GLY A 724 6.56 39.96 11.42
N PHE A 725 7.41 39.24 12.16
CA PHE A 725 8.63 39.79 12.75
C PHE A 725 9.67 38.72 13.02
N PHE A 726 10.94 39.12 13.09
CA PHE A 726 12.04 38.27 13.52
C PHE A 726 12.65 38.81 14.81
N LYS A 727 12.67 37.98 15.86
CA LYS A 727 13.25 38.34 17.16
C LYS A 727 14.28 37.36 17.71
N GLU A 728 15.03 37.86 18.69
CA GLU A 728 15.93 37.10 19.56
C GLU A 728 16.92 36.27 18.74
N GLY A 729 17.79 36.92 17.98
CA GLY A 729 18.69 36.21 17.07
C GLY A 729 19.94 36.99 16.68
N VAL A 730 20.98 36.25 16.26
CA VAL A 730 22.22 36.81 15.74
C VAL A 730 22.33 36.49 14.25
N ILE A 731 22.42 37.50 13.39
CA ILE A 731 22.60 37.34 11.94
C ILE A 731 24.05 37.62 11.59
N ILE A 732 24.75 36.66 11.00
CA ILE A 732 26.16 36.82 10.60
C ILE A 732 26.42 36.40 9.15
N LYS A 733 27.48 36.95 8.57
CA LYS A 733 28.07 36.47 7.30
C LYS A 733 29.13 35.40 7.55
N GLU A 734 29.26 34.42 6.67
CA GLU A 734 30.45 33.56 6.67
C GLU A 734 31.76 34.34 6.45
N ALA A 735 32.82 33.95 7.14
CA ALA A 735 34.13 34.60 7.05
C ALA A 735 34.79 34.38 5.68
N GLY A 736 35.24 35.46 5.02
CA GLY A 736 36.12 35.41 3.84
C GLY A 736 35.56 35.91 2.50
N LYS A 737 34.45 36.66 2.46
CA LYS A 737 33.82 37.13 1.19
C LYS A 737 33.39 38.62 1.25
N THR A 738 33.96 39.46 0.38
CA THR A 738 33.80 40.93 0.41
C THR A 738 32.68 41.49 -0.48
N THR A 739 32.07 42.58 0.01
CA THR A 739 30.99 43.46 -0.50
C THR A 739 29.55 42.96 -0.42
N GLY A 740 28.68 43.74 0.24
CA GLY A 740 27.20 43.73 0.14
C GLY A 740 26.39 42.71 0.96
N PHE A 741 26.59 42.58 2.28
CA PHE A 741 25.88 41.58 3.09
C PHE A 741 24.57 42.07 3.73
N LEU A 742 23.58 41.15 3.78
CA LEU A 742 22.20 41.32 4.23
C LEU A 742 21.40 42.40 3.50
N ASN A 743 21.05 42.16 2.23
CA ASN A 743 19.98 42.89 1.56
C ASN A 743 18.64 42.49 2.18
N SER A 744 18.29 43.17 3.27
CA SER A 744 17.02 43.00 3.95
C SER A 744 15.95 43.82 3.23
N ASN A 745 14.75 43.28 3.07
CA ASN A 745 13.61 44.03 2.54
C ASN A 745 12.38 43.68 3.38
N LEU A 746 11.98 44.60 4.26
CA LEU A 746 10.82 44.42 5.12
C LEU A 746 9.64 45.20 4.55
N SER A 747 8.51 44.53 4.43
CA SER A 747 7.27 45.10 3.87
C SER A 747 6.06 44.60 4.65
N GLY A 748 4.88 45.18 4.43
CA GLY A 748 3.66 44.76 5.13
C GLY A 748 3.72 44.94 6.65
N ASP A 749 4.40 45.98 7.14
CA ASP A 749 4.66 46.25 8.57
C ASP A 749 5.53 45.20 9.29
N ALA A 750 6.40 44.49 8.56
CA ALA A 750 7.42 43.63 9.17
C ALA A 750 8.53 44.42 9.89
N TYR A 751 9.09 43.84 10.96
CA TYR A 751 10.17 44.43 11.76
C TYR A 751 11.10 43.35 12.37
N LEU A 752 12.28 43.78 12.79
CA LEU A 752 13.21 42.98 13.60
C LEU A 752 13.23 43.48 15.07
N GLN A 753 13.48 42.59 16.03
CA GLN A 753 13.48 42.95 17.46
C GLN A 753 14.53 42.16 18.25
N ASP A 754 15.32 42.79 19.12
CA ASP A 754 16.34 42.11 19.92
C ASP A 754 17.30 41.29 19.04
N MET A 755 17.91 41.99 18.06
CA MET A 755 18.77 41.39 17.05
C MET A 755 20.18 41.98 17.06
N GLU A 756 21.16 41.11 16.80
CA GLU A 756 22.54 41.50 16.49
C GLU A 756 22.86 41.14 15.03
N ILE A 757 23.32 42.11 14.23
CA ILE A 757 23.72 41.89 12.82
C ILE A 757 25.22 42.15 12.69
N ILE A 758 26.00 41.14 12.28
CA ILE A 758 27.46 41.17 12.26
C ILE A 758 27.98 40.87 10.85
N GLY A 759 28.69 41.82 10.25
CA GLY A 759 29.32 41.66 8.93
C GLY A 759 30.18 42.86 8.55
N ALA A 760 31.19 42.67 7.70
CA ALA A 760 32.08 43.77 7.31
C ALA A 760 31.34 44.93 6.63
N ASP A 761 30.42 44.60 5.71
CA ASP A 761 29.52 45.54 5.02
C ASP A 761 28.07 45.05 5.18
N ILE A 762 27.18 45.88 5.73
CA ILE A 762 25.77 45.58 6.00
C ILE A 762 24.90 46.54 5.18
N ASN A 763 24.16 46.03 4.20
CA ASN A 763 23.40 46.85 3.25
C ASN A 763 21.89 46.78 3.50
N LEU A 764 21.32 47.81 4.11
CA LEU A 764 19.89 47.87 4.40
C LEU A 764 19.13 48.41 3.18
N GLY A 765 18.49 47.51 2.44
CA GLY A 765 17.63 47.83 1.30
C GLY A 765 16.16 47.98 1.70
N GLY A 766 15.35 48.57 0.83
CA GLY A 766 13.92 48.77 1.08
C GLY A 766 13.61 49.44 2.41
N LEU A 767 12.50 49.08 3.04
CA LEU A 767 12.13 49.59 4.36
C LEU A 767 12.69 48.66 5.46
N PHE A 768 13.68 49.11 6.21
CA PHE A 768 14.19 48.45 7.41
C PHE A 768 13.54 49.06 8.66
N GLN A 769 12.87 48.22 9.46
CA GLN A 769 12.18 48.61 10.68
C GLN A 769 12.62 47.75 11.86
N TYR A 770 12.80 48.36 13.03
CA TYR A 770 13.25 47.65 14.22
C TYR A 770 12.54 48.09 15.51
N ASN A 771 12.54 47.20 16.51
CA ASN A 771 12.27 47.48 17.92
C ASN A 771 13.51 47.14 18.76
N ASP A 772 13.66 47.74 19.94
CA ASP A 772 14.85 47.54 20.76
C ASP A 772 14.92 46.19 21.47
N PRO A 773 16.16 45.75 21.74
CA PRO A 773 17.44 46.35 21.30
C PRO A 773 17.80 45.99 19.84
N MET A 774 18.58 46.83 19.17
CA MET A 774 19.12 46.56 17.84
C MET A 774 20.61 46.96 17.74
N SER A 775 21.46 46.03 17.29
CA SER A 775 22.91 46.26 17.19
C SER A 775 23.46 45.82 15.83
N PHE A 776 24.28 46.66 15.22
CA PHE A 776 25.02 46.37 13.99
C PHE A 776 26.52 46.40 14.28
N TYR A 777 27.27 45.44 13.75
CA TYR A 777 28.73 45.35 13.90
C TYR A 777 29.39 45.32 12.52
N GLY A 778 29.94 46.46 12.09
CA GLY A 778 30.57 46.69 10.79
C GLY A 778 30.07 47.95 10.07
N HIS A 779 30.48 48.13 8.81
CA HIS A 779 30.04 49.26 7.99
C HIS A 779 28.57 49.08 7.57
N VAL A 780 27.70 50.03 7.89
CA VAL A 780 26.27 49.98 7.54
C VAL A 780 25.97 50.96 6.41
N THR A 781 25.49 50.46 5.27
CA THR A 781 24.96 51.27 4.17
C THR A 781 23.44 51.23 4.18
N ILE A 782 22.79 52.38 4.23
CA ILE A 782 21.33 52.52 4.12
C ILE A 782 21.00 52.98 2.71
N GLU A 783 20.40 52.09 1.93
CA GLU A 783 20.08 52.34 0.50
C GLU A 783 18.67 52.87 0.31
N ASP A 784 17.75 52.60 1.24
CA ASP A 784 16.38 53.12 1.24
C ASP A 784 16.01 53.56 2.67
N THR A 785 15.06 52.98 3.39
CA THR A 785 14.54 53.60 4.62
C THR A 785 14.97 52.85 5.89
N LEU A 786 15.60 53.53 6.86
CA LEU A 786 15.78 53.05 8.23
C LEU A 786 14.85 53.81 9.20
N GLN A 787 14.08 53.09 10.01
CA GLN A 787 13.21 53.66 11.04
C GLN A 787 12.96 52.70 12.22
N ASN A 788 12.47 53.24 13.35
CA ASN A 788 11.87 52.45 14.43
C ASN A 788 10.46 51.94 14.04
N TYR A 789 9.99 50.87 14.68
CA TYR A 789 8.66 50.30 14.40
C TYR A 789 7.54 50.96 15.22
N TYR A 790 7.51 50.81 16.56
CA TYR A 790 6.37 51.31 17.35
C TYR A 790 6.71 52.01 18.66
N THR A 791 7.87 51.80 19.28
CA THR A 791 8.22 52.45 20.55
C THR A 791 9.36 53.46 20.39
N HIS A 792 9.87 54.01 21.49
CA HIS A 792 11.08 54.84 21.45
C HIS A 792 12.26 53.87 21.44
N GLU A 793 12.98 53.79 20.31
CA GLU A 793 13.94 52.72 20.03
C GLU A 793 15.30 53.28 19.65
N THR A 794 16.36 52.54 19.96
CA THR A 794 17.79 52.79 19.84
C THR A 794 18.48 51.69 19.03
N ALA A 795 18.94 52.02 17.83
CA ALA A 795 19.89 51.18 17.12
C ALA A 795 21.32 51.64 17.40
N THR A 796 22.22 50.70 17.70
CA THR A 796 23.65 50.98 17.87
C THR A 796 24.44 50.41 16.71
N ILE A 797 25.26 51.25 16.07
CA ILE A 797 26.12 50.90 14.94
C ILE A 797 27.57 50.96 15.41
N TYR A 798 28.16 49.78 15.58
CA TYR A 798 29.56 49.58 15.90
C TYR A 798 30.40 49.56 14.61
N GLY A 799 30.51 50.72 13.96
CA GLY A 799 31.21 50.91 12.70
C GLY A 799 30.79 52.18 11.97
N ASP A 800 31.24 52.32 10.73
CA ASP A 800 30.92 53.44 9.85
C ASP A 800 29.48 53.33 9.31
N LEU A 801 28.88 54.46 8.94
CA LEU A 801 27.57 54.55 8.31
C LEU A 801 27.63 55.34 7.00
N THR A 802 27.14 54.75 5.91
CA THR A 802 26.80 55.45 4.68
C THR A 802 25.28 55.55 4.56
N ASN A 803 24.73 56.76 4.43
CA ASN A 803 23.31 56.96 4.20
C ASN A 803 23.07 57.47 2.78
N ASN A 804 22.56 56.62 1.89
CA ASN A 804 22.08 56.99 0.56
C ASN A 804 20.55 57.15 0.51
N GLY A 805 19.84 56.66 1.52
CA GLY A 805 18.38 56.61 1.57
C GLY A 805 17.75 57.61 2.54
N THR A 806 16.86 57.16 3.42
CA THR A 806 16.11 57.95 4.40
C THR A 806 16.24 57.36 5.81
N ILE A 807 16.79 58.13 6.74
CA ILE A 807 16.77 57.80 8.17
C ILE A 807 15.70 58.68 8.83
N ARG A 808 14.68 58.09 9.46
CA ARG A 808 13.58 58.87 10.05
C ARG A 808 12.88 58.18 11.22
N ASP A 809 12.11 58.98 11.95
CA ASP A 809 11.12 58.48 12.90
C ASP A 809 9.93 57.86 12.14
N LYS A 810 9.29 56.83 12.71
CA LYS A 810 7.97 56.36 12.24
C LYS A 810 6.85 57.09 12.99
N TYR A 811 6.58 56.67 14.22
CA TYR A 811 5.53 57.23 15.09
C TYR A 811 6.09 57.83 16.39
N TYR A 812 7.16 57.23 16.91
CA TYR A 812 7.87 57.66 18.11
C TYR A 812 9.34 57.85 17.75
N ASN A 813 10.14 58.27 18.72
CA ASN A 813 11.52 58.68 18.47
C ASN A 813 12.42 57.51 18.08
N CYS A 814 13.14 57.66 16.96
CA CYS A 814 14.23 56.79 16.51
C CYS A 814 15.57 57.39 16.97
N TYR A 815 16.31 56.62 17.77
CA TYR A 815 17.62 56.98 18.29
C TYR A 815 18.71 56.14 17.60
N LEU A 816 19.80 56.79 17.20
CA LEU A 816 20.98 56.13 16.62
C LEU A 816 22.22 56.44 17.46
N HIS A 817 23.02 55.41 17.75
CA HIS A 817 24.36 55.55 18.30
C HIS A 817 25.37 55.05 17.26
N ILE A 818 26.37 55.86 16.90
CA ILE A 818 27.32 55.55 15.82
C ILE A 818 28.75 55.72 16.34
N THR A 819 29.54 54.65 16.23
CA THR A 819 30.94 54.64 16.68
C THR A 819 31.96 54.93 15.59
N GLY A 820 31.59 54.87 14.31
CA GLY A 820 32.49 55.14 13.17
C GLY A 820 32.17 56.42 12.41
N ASP A 821 32.68 56.50 11.18
CA ASP A 821 32.51 57.64 10.28
C ASP A 821 31.13 57.68 9.62
N ILE A 822 30.71 58.85 9.16
CA ILE A 822 29.43 59.07 8.48
C ILE A 822 29.68 59.64 7.08
N ASN A 823 29.20 58.95 6.05
CA ASN A 823 29.00 59.52 4.72
C ASN A 823 27.51 59.78 4.51
N GLN A 824 27.11 61.05 4.47
CA GLN A 824 25.71 61.46 4.38
C GLN A 824 25.40 61.93 2.96
N ASN A 825 24.56 61.17 2.25
CA ASN A 825 24.12 61.43 0.88
C ASN A 825 22.58 61.43 0.73
N GLY A 826 21.84 60.92 1.71
CA GLY A 826 20.38 60.80 1.68
C GLY A 826 19.64 61.80 2.58
N ILE A 827 18.40 61.49 2.94
CA ILE A 827 17.58 62.22 3.92
C ILE A 827 17.88 61.69 5.33
N TRP A 828 18.07 62.59 6.30
CA TRP A 828 18.32 62.21 7.68
C TRP A 828 17.57 63.11 8.66
N GLU A 829 16.49 62.57 9.23
CA GLU A 829 15.43 63.27 9.97
C GLU A 829 15.02 62.58 11.28
N ASN A 830 15.75 61.56 11.75
CA ASN A 830 15.40 60.90 13.02
C ASN A 830 15.53 61.83 14.24
N ASN A 831 14.90 61.44 15.34
CA ASN A 831 14.85 62.24 16.55
C ASN A 831 16.23 62.57 17.13
N ARG A 832 17.14 61.59 17.21
CA ARG A 832 18.49 61.78 17.78
C ARG A 832 19.53 60.85 17.18
N THR A 833 20.66 61.42 16.78
CA THR A 833 21.89 60.68 16.47
C THR A 833 23.00 61.09 17.44
N THR A 834 23.63 60.11 18.09
CA THR A 834 24.77 60.33 19.00
C THR A 834 26.03 59.72 18.39
N LEU A 835 27.08 60.53 18.22
CA LEU A 835 28.41 60.06 17.88
C LEU A 835 29.16 59.68 19.15
N ASN A 836 29.47 58.40 19.29
CA ASN A 836 30.02 57.79 20.51
C ASN A 836 31.17 56.80 20.22
N GLY A 837 31.97 57.03 19.18
CA GLY A 837 33.19 56.26 18.87
C GLY A 837 34.40 56.66 19.70
N ASP A 838 35.39 55.79 19.89
CA ASP A 838 36.60 56.13 20.66
C ASP A 838 37.77 56.69 19.82
N SER A 839 37.67 56.61 18.49
CA SER A 839 38.59 57.21 17.51
C SER A 839 38.03 58.49 16.91
N ASP A 840 38.89 59.30 16.29
CA ASP A 840 38.44 60.45 15.49
C ASP A 840 37.36 59.99 14.50
N GLN A 841 36.30 60.80 14.38
CA GLN A 841 35.15 60.50 13.53
C GLN A 841 34.98 61.59 12.46
N PHE A 842 34.65 61.20 11.25
CA PHE A 842 34.41 62.10 10.13
C PHE A 842 32.94 62.12 9.74
N ILE A 843 32.40 63.29 9.46
CA ILE A 843 31.09 63.47 8.82
C ILE A 843 31.33 64.11 7.45
N TYR A 844 31.11 63.35 6.39
CA TYR A 844 31.22 63.82 5.01
C TYR A 844 29.82 64.08 4.42
N LEU A 845 29.49 65.36 4.22
CA LEU A 845 28.23 65.80 3.62
C LEU A 845 28.35 65.78 2.09
N VAL A 846 27.90 64.70 1.47
CA VAL A 846 27.89 64.53 0.02
C VAL A 846 26.84 65.46 -0.58
N ASN A 847 27.20 66.23 -1.60
CA ASN A 847 26.30 67.19 -2.26
C ASN A 847 25.63 68.17 -1.27
N GLN A 848 26.27 68.47 -0.13
CA GLN A 848 25.74 69.29 0.97
C GLN A 848 24.46 68.75 1.63
N ASN A 849 24.18 67.45 1.50
CA ASN A 849 23.03 66.86 2.18
C ASN A 849 23.23 66.92 3.70
N GLU A 850 22.38 67.69 4.37
CA GLU A 850 22.49 67.97 5.79
C GLU A 850 21.99 66.79 6.64
N ILE A 851 22.42 66.74 7.89
CA ILE A 851 21.77 65.91 8.92
C ILE A 851 20.82 66.81 9.70
N THR A 852 19.51 66.67 9.43
CA THR A 852 18.48 67.56 9.99
C THR A 852 17.92 67.08 11.32
N GLY A 853 18.08 65.79 11.64
CA GLY A 853 17.81 65.22 12.97
C GLY A 853 18.71 65.81 14.06
N GLN A 854 18.34 65.66 15.34
CA GLN A 854 19.14 66.22 16.43
C GLN A 854 20.45 65.45 16.62
N VAL A 855 21.60 66.11 16.49
CA VAL A 855 22.92 65.47 16.62
C VAL A 855 23.58 65.79 17.96
N TYR A 856 24.17 64.75 18.56
CA TYR A 856 24.89 64.80 19.82
C TYR A 856 26.32 64.33 19.58
N PHE A 857 27.30 65.15 19.92
CA PHE A 857 28.69 64.72 20.02
C PHE A 857 28.97 64.38 21.48
N ASP A 858 29.29 63.11 21.76
CA ASP A 858 29.69 62.68 23.10
C ASP A 858 31.20 62.77 23.24
N ALA A 859 31.71 63.49 24.25
CA ALA A 859 33.15 63.61 24.49
C ALA A 859 33.78 62.28 24.96
N LEU A 860 32.96 61.30 25.39
CA LEU A 860 33.37 60.00 25.94
C LEU A 860 34.41 60.10 27.06
N SER A 861 34.32 61.15 27.86
CA SER A 861 35.25 61.42 28.96
C SER A 861 34.47 61.63 30.24
N ALA A 862 35.00 61.14 31.36
CA ALA A 862 34.44 61.41 32.68
C ALA A 862 35.11 62.62 33.38
N GLY A 863 36.07 63.27 32.73
CA GLY A 863 36.91 64.30 33.33
C GLY A 863 36.32 65.71 33.27
N THR A 864 35.77 66.23 34.37
CA THR A 864 35.34 67.65 34.44
C THR A 864 36.51 68.62 34.63
N PRO A 865 36.44 69.89 34.16
CA PRO A 865 35.35 70.50 33.39
C PRO A 865 35.40 70.11 31.90
N TYR A 866 34.24 70.14 31.22
CA TYR A 866 34.15 69.99 29.78
C TYR A 866 34.16 71.37 29.12
N LEU A 867 34.86 71.51 27.99
CA LEU A 867 34.83 72.72 27.17
C LEU A 867 35.03 72.36 25.70
N TRP A 868 34.01 72.58 24.87
CA TRP A 868 34.08 72.30 23.44
C TRP A 868 34.81 73.39 22.66
N TYR A 869 35.54 72.96 21.64
CA TYR A 869 36.32 73.77 20.71
C TYR A 869 35.87 73.51 19.27
N TYR A 870 35.96 74.55 18.44
CA TYR A 870 35.78 74.50 16.98
C TYR A 870 36.95 75.23 16.33
N GLU A 871 37.65 74.59 15.40
CA GLU A 871 38.82 75.16 14.68
C GLU A 871 39.87 75.75 15.65
N GLY A 872 40.10 75.05 16.78
CA GLY A 872 41.05 75.47 17.82
C GLY A 872 40.61 76.65 18.70
N GLY A 873 39.43 77.23 18.48
CA GLY A 873 38.80 78.25 19.32
C GLY A 873 37.73 77.68 20.26
N ILE A 874 37.48 78.32 21.41
CA ILE A 874 36.39 77.91 22.31
C ILE A 874 35.04 78.08 21.58
N LEU A 875 34.25 77.01 21.52
CA LEU A 875 32.93 77.02 20.90
C LEU A 875 31.94 77.80 21.77
N ASN A 876 31.34 78.84 21.19
CA ASN A 876 30.35 79.70 21.85
C ASN A 876 29.41 80.29 20.79
N SER A 877 28.38 79.53 20.42
CA SER A 877 27.41 79.88 19.38
C SER A 877 26.01 79.42 19.80
N ALA A 878 24.98 80.17 19.41
CA ALA A 878 23.58 79.81 19.69
C ALA A 878 23.11 78.55 18.93
N ASP A 879 23.91 78.10 17.97
CA ASP A 879 23.67 76.89 17.16
C ASP A 879 23.92 75.60 17.97
N PHE A 880 24.48 75.70 19.17
CA PHE A 880 24.79 74.58 20.05
C PHE A 880 24.23 74.78 21.44
N SER A 881 24.10 73.68 22.18
CA SER A 881 23.97 73.69 23.64
C SER A 881 24.82 72.58 24.25
N GLY A 882 25.24 72.74 25.50
CA GLY A 882 26.09 71.74 26.15
C GLY A 882 27.58 71.93 25.89
N GLU A 883 28.01 73.12 25.47
CA GLU A 883 29.41 73.48 25.20
C GLU A 883 30.33 73.35 26.42
N THR A 884 29.76 73.22 27.62
CA THR A 884 30.46 72.93 28.89
C THR A 884 30.03 71.61 29.54
N SER A 885 29.43 70.71 28.76
CA SER A 885 28.92 69.40 29.19
C SER A 885 29.59 68.26 28.41
N ASN A 886 29.42 67.02 28.89
CA ASN A 886 29.96 65.84 28.21
C ASN A 886 29.39 65.63 26.80
N GLN A 887 28.18 66.14 26.53
CA GLN A 887 27.55 66.08 25.23
C GLN A 887 27.33 67.48 24.67
N LEU A 888 27.81 67.72 23.46
CA LEU A 888 27.49 68.89 22.65
C LEU A 888 26.25 68.57 21.80
N ILE A 889 25.21 69.36 21.94
CA ILE A 889 23.91 69.16 21.29
C ILE A 889 23.73 70.21 20.21
N TRP A 890 23.65 69.78 18.96
CA TRP A 890 23.34 70.63 17.82
C TRP A 890 21.90 71.11 17.89
N GLN A 891 21.69 72.44 17.83
CA GLN A 891 20.37 73.08 17.77
C GLN A 891 19.96 73.42 16.32
N VAL A 892 20.87 73.23 15.38
CA VAL A 892 20.71 73.41 13.93
C VAL A 892 21.14 72.13 13.20
N PRO A 893 20.71 71.92 11.95
CA PRO A 893 21.23 70.81 11.14
C PRO A 893 22.76 70.83 11.02
N VAL A 894 23.36 69.63 11.00
CA VAL A 894 24.78 69.49 10.63
C VAL A 894 24.89 69.81 9.15
N SER A 895 25.55 70.93 8.83
CA SER A 895 25.55 71.54 7.50
C SER A 895 26.92 72.12 7.16
N GLY A 896 27.10 72.50 5.89
CA GLY A 896 28.35 73.10 5.41
C GLY A 896 28.74 74.44 6.04
N ASN A 897 27.86 75.05 6.84
CA ASN A 897 28.19 76.24 7.63
C ASN A 897 29.22 75.96 8.74
N TRP A 898 29.35 74.69 9.12
CA TRP A 898 30.18 74.24 10.23
C TRP A 898 31.24 73.23 9.77
N TYR A 899 31.78 73.38 8.56
CA TYR A 899 32.94 72.60 8.13
C TYR A 899 34.18 72.91 8.98
N GLY A 900 34.74 71.88 9.60
CA GLY A 900 35.90 72.01 10.47
C GLY A 900 35.96 71.00 11.61
N ASP A 901 36.97 71.16 12.46
CA ASP A 901 37.28 70.26 13.56
C ASP A 901 36.57 70.65 14.87
N PHE A 902 35.87 69.69 15.47
CA PHE A 902 35.27 69.80 16.80
C PHE A 902 35.97 68.86 17.79
N TYR A 903 36.31 69.36 18.98
CA TYR A 903 36.82 68.51 20.07
C TYR A 903 36.49 69.12 21.44
N CYS A 904 36.44 68.31 22.49
CA CYS A 904 36.21 68.76 23.86
C CYS A 904 37.49 68.68 24.69
N GLU A 905 37.93 69.80 25.26
CA GLU A 905 38.97 69.77 26.29
C GLU A 905 38.33 69.34 27.62
N THR A 906 38.93 68.35 28.28
CA THR A 906 38.42 67.79 29.53
C THR A 906 39.49 67.81 30.63
N GLY A 907 39.11 67.54 31.88
CA GLY A 907 40.08 67.37 32.97
C GLY A 907 41.08 66.23 32.74
N ALA A 908 40.83 65.35 31.75
CA ALA A 908 41.69 64.25 31.34
C ALA A 908 42.51 64.55 30.06
N GLY A 909 42.36 65.73 29.45
CA GLY A 909 42.95 66.11 28.16
C GLY A 909 41.89 66.27 27.05
N PRO A 910 42.31 66.54 25.81
CA PRO A 910 41.41 66.66 24.66
C PRO A 910 40.72 65.32 24.36
N SER A 911 39.44 65.37 23.99
CA SER A 911 38.74 64.26 23.36
C SER A 911 39.29 63.99 21.96
N ARG A 912 38.81 62.92 21.34
CA ARG A 912 38.92 62.72 19.89
C ARG A 912 38.35 63.91 19.11
N THR A 913 38.80 64.06 17.87
CA THR A 913 38.29 65.07 16.95
C THR A 913 37.09 64.50 16.17
N ILE A 914 36.08 65.33 16.00
CA ILE A 914 34.98 65.09 15.07
C ILE A 914 35.10 66.14 13.96
N THR A 915 35.42 65.71 12.75
CA THR A 915 35.65 66.61 11.61
C THR A 915 34.44 66.57 10.67
N ILE A 916 33.97 67.74 10.26
CA ILE A 916 32.90 67.87 9.27
C ILE A 916 33.49 68.41 7.98
N GLU A 917 33.33 67.67 6.89
CA GLU A 917 33.71 68.07 5.53
C GLU A 917 32.55 67.86 4.56
N GLY A 918 32.66 68.39 3.35
CA GLY A 918 31.68 68.15 2.30
C GLY A 918 32.24 68.42 0.91
N GLY A 919 31.53 67.89 -0.08
CA GLY A 919 31.96 67.97 -1.47
C GLY A 919 31.27 66.95 -2.36
N LEU A 920 31.92 66.63 -3.47
CA LEU A 920 31.44 65.69 -4.47
C LEU A 920 32.26 64.39 -4.38
N ILE A 921 31.64 63.27 -4.75
CA ILE A 921 32.36 62.02 -5.03
C ILE A 921 32.31 61.80 -6.53
N VAL A 922 33.43 61.49 -7.18
CA VAL A 922 33.50 61.33 -8.66
C VAL A 922 34.13 60.00 -9.06
N ASP A 923 33.73 59.47 -10.22
CA ASP A 923 34.31 58.27 -10.85
C ASP A 923 34.51 58.53 -12.35
N ILE A 924 35.75 58.52 -12.82
CA ILE A 924 36.14 59.05 -14.14
C ILE A 924 36.95 58.02 -14.92
N ALA A 925 36.60 57.80 -16.18
CA ALA A 925 37.35 56.93 -17.10
C ALA A 925 37.87 57.69 -18.35
N VAL A 926 39.13 57.46 -18.72
CA VAL A 926 39.83 58.03 -19.88
C VAL A 926 40.91 57.07 -20.41
N MET A 927 41.15 57.05 -21.72
CA MET A 927 42.21 56.25 -22.36
C MET A 927 43.17 57.15 -23.14
N LEU A 928 44.41 56.68 -23.33
CA LEU A 928 45.48 57.39 -24.05
C LEU A 928 45.88 56.64 -25.33
N GLU A 929 46.00 57.35 -26.45
CA GLU A 929 46.57 56.80 -27.68
C GLU A 929 48.08 56.56 -27.54
N GLY A 930 48.57 55.39 -27.92
CA GLY A 930 49.99 55.05 -27.75
C GLY A 930 50.16 53.88 -26.79
N PRO A 931 49.93 54.05 -25.48
CA PRO A 931 49.98 52.93 -24.54
C PRO A 931 48.78 51.98 -24.71
N PHE A 932 47.69 52.39 -25.37
CA PHE A 932 46.53 51.51 -25.62
C PHE A 932 46.91 50.27 -26.44
N ASN A 933 46.59 49.09 -25.92
CA ASN A 933 47.01 47.80 -26.48
C ASN A 933 45.85 46.96 -27.07
N GLY A 934 44.66 47.55 -27.20
CA GLY A 934 43.46 46.93 -27.75
C GLY A 934 42.41 46.49 -26.71
N SER A 935 42.78 46.38 -25.43
CA SER A 935 41.84 46.13 -24.33
C SER A 935 42.05 47.04 -23.11
N GLY A 936 43.28 47.49 -22.87
CA GLY A 936 43.63 48.45 -21.82
C GLY A 936 44.89 49.21 -22.22
N MET A 937 45.67 49.68 -21.25
CA MET A 937 46.90 50.43 -21.49
C MET A 937 48.14 49.73 -20.92
N ASN A 938 49.27 49.85 -21.63
CA ASN A 938 50.56 49.34 -21.15
C ASN A 938 51.13 50.26 -20.05
N THR A 939 51.64 49.66 -18.97
CA THR A 939 52.28 50.37 -17.85
C THR A 939 53.81 50.41 -17.99
N THR A 940 54.32 50.47 -19.23
CA THR A 940 55.75 50.31 -19.55
C THR A 940 56.63 51.33 -18.83
N LEU A 941 56.19 52.59 -18.73
CA LEU A 941 56.91 53.64 -18.00
C LEU A 941 56.97 53.36 -16.49
N ASN A 942 55.87 52.88 -15.89
CA ASN A 942 55.81 52.50 -14.47
C ASN A 942 56.71 51.30 -14.17
N THR A 943 56.57 50.24 -14.98
CA THR A 943 57.35 48.99 -14.86
C THR A 943 58.85 49.26 -14.94
N ASN A 944 59.26 50.22 -15.77
CA ASN A 944 60.66 50.62 -15.91
C ASN A 944 61.09 51.72 -14.92
N GLY A 945 60.18 52.23 -14.09
CA GLY A 945 60.48 53.20 -13.02
C GLY A 945 60.69 54.64 -13.50
N HIS A 946 60.14 55.02 -14.66
CA HIS A 946 60.33 56.35 -15.25
C HIS A 946 59.22 57.36 -14.87
N ILE A 947 58.09 56.92 -14.27
CA ILE A 947 57.06 57.84 -13.80
C ILE A 947 57.58 58.58 -12.55
N PRO A 948 57.53 59.92 -12.50
CA PRO A 948 58.01 60.67 -11.34
C PRO A 948 57.13 60.41 -10.11
N LEU A 949 57.73 60.38 -8.91
CA LEU A 949 57.01 60.22 -7.63
C LEU A 949 56.23 61.48 -7.19
N SER A 950 56.41 62.59 -7.89
CA SER A 950 55.67 63.85 -7.70
C SER A 950 55.01 64.26 -9.02
N GLN A 951 53.84 64.88 -8.94
CA GLN A 951 53.08 65.29 -10.12
C GLN A 951 53.89 66.21 -11.06
N PRO A 952 53.86 66.01 -12.39
CA PRO A 952 54.73 66.71 -13.35
C PRO A 952 54.15 68.03 -13.91
N TYR A 953 52.96 68.45 -13.50
CA TYR A 953 52.21 69.58 -14.06
C TYR A 953 52.54 70.95 -13.42
N ASN A 954 53.60 71.03 -12.60
CA ASN A 954 54.03 72.28 -11.95
C ASN A 954 54.85 73.23 -12.86
N ILE A 955 55.00 72.90 -14.14
CA ILE A 955 55.70 73.69 -15.17
C ILE A 955 54.73 74.24 -16.23
N SER A 956 55.20 75.19 -17.05
CA SER A 956 54.46 75.71 -18.20
C SER A 956 54.14 74.57 -19.21
N PRO A 957 52.92 74.51 -19.78
CA PRO A 957 51.84 75.51 -19.72
C PRO A 957 50.93 75.46 -18.48
N TRP A 958 50.83 74.33 -17.76
CA TRP A 958 49.82 74.12 -16.70
C TRP A 958 50.07 74.91 -15.40
N ASN A 959 51.33 74.99 -14.95
CA ASN A 959 51.73 75.68 -13.71
C ASN A 959 50.89 75.28 -12.47
N TYR A 960 50.51 74.01 -12.34
CA TYR A 960 49.67 73.49 -11.25
C TYR A 960 50.39 73.52 -9.90
N ALA A 961 49.74 74.12 -8.89
CA ALA A 961 50.33 74.36 -7.57
C ALA A 961 50.19 73.19 -6.57
N GLY A 962 49.51 72.10 -6.94
CA GLY A 962 49.33 70.94 -6.06
C GLY A 962 50.64 70.24 -5.69
N THR A 963 50.66 69.63 -4.51
CA THR A 963 51.84 69.00 -3.91
C THR A 963 51.73 67.48 -3.83
N GLU A 964 50.81 66.87 -4.60
CA GLU A 964 50.58 65.43 -4.63
C GLU A 964 51.90 64.69 -4.93
N SER A 965 52.23 63.77 -4.02
CA SER A 965 53.41 62.92 -4.12
C SER A 965 53.15 61.60 -3.42
N VAL A 966 53.84 60.55 -3.86
CA VAL A 966 53.77 59.22 -3.26
C VAL A 966 55.17 58.70 -2.94
N THR A 967 55.25 57.74 -2.04
CA THR A 967 56.50 57.02 -1.77
C THR A 967 56.79 55.93 -2.81
N SER A 968 55.76 55.45 -3.52
CA SER A 968 55.85 54.51 -4.65
C SER A 968 54.60 54.60 -5.53
N ILE A 969 54.75 54.40 -6.85
CA ILE A 969 53.62 54.34 -7.78
C ILE A 969 52.95 52.94 -7.69
N PRO A 970 51.61 52.82 -7.59
CA PRO A 970 50.91 51.53 -7.66
C PRO A 970 51.16 50.80 -8.99
N ALA A 971 51.14 49.46 -8.98
CA ALA A 971 51.66 48.64 -10.09
C ALA A 971 50.87 48.75 -11.41
N ASP A 972 49.59 49.09 -11.32
CA ASP A 972 48.63 49.18 -12.43
C ASP A 972 48.58 50.59 -13.05
N ILE A 973 49.36 51.56 -12.57
CA ILE A 973 49.33 52.93 -13.08
C ILE A 973 50.08 53.06 -14.42
N VAL A 974 49.45 53.76 -15.35
CA VAL A 974 49.96 54.11 -16.68
C VAL A 974 50.75 55.41 -16.65
N ASP A 975 50.15 56.48 -16.11
CA ASP A 975 50.81 57.78 -15.94
C ASP A 975 50.05 58.71 -14.97
N TRP A 976 50.63 59.87 -14.68
CA TRP A 976 49.94 61.00 -14.05
C TRP A 976 49.01 61.72 -15.03
N VAL A 977 47.85 62.14 -14.55
CA VAL A 977 46.96 63.08 -15.24
C VAL A 977 46.60 64.25 -14.34
N LEU A 978 46.35 65.41 -14.93
CA LEU A 978 45.81 66.56 -14.22
C LEU A 978 44.33 66.70 -14.56
N VAL A 979 43.49 66.59 -13.53
CA VAL A 979 42.03 66.77 -13.67
C VAL A 979 41.64 68.15 -13.19
N GLY A 980 40.91 68.87 -14.03
CA GLY A 980 40.27 70.13 -13.69
C GLY A 980 38.76 69.99 -13.69
N PHE A 981 38.12 70.61 -12.69
CA PHE A 981 36.68 70.74 -12.58
C PHE A 981 36.33 72.20 -12.90
N ARG A 982 35.60 72.42 -14.00
CA ARG A 982 35.23 73.74 -14.50
C ARG A 982 33.73 73.94 -14.36
N GLU A 983 33.33 75.00 -13.67
CA GLU A 983 31.92 75.34 -13.42
C GLU A 983 31.52 76.58 -14.21
N THR A 984 30.58 76.45 -15.14
CA THR A 984 30.16 77.53 -16.03
C THR A 984 28.63 77.62 -16.10
N SER A 985 28.08 78.81 -16.30
CA SER A 985 26.62 79.02 -16.35
C SER A 985 26.01 78.83 -17.74
N ALA A 986 26.81 78.47 -18.74
CA ALA A 986 26.36 78.23 -20.12
C ALA A 986 26.92 76.90 -20.67
N GLY A 987 27.05 76.77 -21.99
CA GLY A 987 27.49 75.54 -22.64
C GLY A 987 28.98 75.25 -22.46
N PRO A 988 29.45 74.08 -22.94
CA PRO A 988 30.86 73.67 -22.83
C PRO A 988 31.83 74.70 -23.42
N GLU A 989 31.43 75.50 -24.41
CA GLU A 989 32.27 76.54 -25.01
C GLU A 989 32.69 77.66 -24.06
N THR A 990 31.99 77.84 -22.93
CA THR A 990 32.32 78.83 -21.89
C THR A 990 33.01 78.24 -20.66
N ALA A 991 33.31 76.94 -20.67
CA ALA A 991 34.10 76.28 -19.63
C ALA A 991 35.60 76.54 -19.84
N THR A 992 36.03 77.80 -19.71
CA THR A 992 37.42 78.24 -19.92
C THR A 992 38.31 78.02 -18.70
N ALA A 993 39.62 78.27 -18.80
CA ALA A 993 40.52 78.11 -17.65
C ALA A 993 40.09 78.93 -16.41
N ALA A 994 39.48 80.11 -16.63
CA ALA A 994 39.02 81.00 -15.57
C ALA A 994 37.83 80.46 -14.76
N THR A 995 37.11 79.45 -15.27
CA THR A 995 35.97 78.82 -14.59
C THR A 995 36.37 77.59 -13.77
N THR A 996 37.67 77.33 -13.61
CA THR A 996 38.17 76.18 -12.84
C THR A 996 37.96 76.40 -11.34
N ILE A 997 37.19 75.51 -10.70
CA ILE A 997 36.90 75.56 -9.26
C ILE A 997 37.81 74.64 -8.43
N LYS A 998 38.32 73.58 -9.03
CA LYS A 998 39.28 72.66 -8.41
C LYS A 998 40.14 71.99 -9.47
N GLN A 999 41.40 71.76 -9.12
CA GLN A 999 42.28 70.87 -9.87
C GLN A 999 42.93 69.88 -8.92
N ARG A 1000 43.16 68.66 -9.40
CA ARG A 1000 43.81 67.59 -8.66
C ARG A 1000 44.66 66.73 -9.60
N ALA A 1001 45.89 66.45 -9.21
CA ALA A 1001 46.70 65.46 -9.89
C ALA A 1001 46.29 64.06 -9.41
N LEU A 1002 45.96 63.18 -10.35
CA LEU A 1002 45.51 61.81 -10.08
C LEU A 1002 46.32 60.82 -10.91
N PHE A 1003 46.22 59.55 -10.54
CA PHE A 1003 46.76 58.48 -11.35
C PHE A 1003 45.72 57.96 -12.33
N LEU A 1004 46.20 57.60 -13.53
CA LEU A 1004 45.45 56.83 -14.51
C LEU A 1004 45.89 55.37 -14.43
N ASN A 1005 44.98 54.45 -14.14
CA ASN A 1005 45.29 53.02 -14.15
C ASN A 1005 45.18 52.40 -15.56
N ASN A 1006 45.65 51.17 -15.71
CA ASN A 1006 45.71 50.44 -16.98
C ASN A 1006 44.34 50.03 -17.55
N GLU A 1007 43.28 50.10 -16.74
CA GLU A 1007 41.88 49.89 -17.13
C GLU A 1007 41.22 51.19 -17.60
N GLY A 1008 41.90 52.33 -17.48
CA GLY A 1008 41.41 53.63 -17.90
C GLY A 1008 40.70 54.42 -16.81
N TYR A 1009 40.64 53.94 -15.57
CA TYR A 1009 40.03 54.68 -14.47
C TYR A 1009 41.02 55.64 -13.80
N LEU A 1010 40.51 56.80 -13.40
CA LEU A 1010 41.23 57.67 -12.48
C LEU A 1010 41.07 57.16 -11.06
N VAL A 1011 42.16 57.16 -10.31
CA VAL A 1011 42.19 56.66 -8.93
C VAL A 1011 42.93 57.64 -8.01
N ASN A 1012 42.60 57.60 -6.72
CA ASN A 1012 43.35 58.28 -5.67
C ASN A 1012 44.80 57.74 -5.59
N LEU A 1013 45.64 58.44 -4.84
CA LEU A 1013 47.07 58.06 -4.67
C LEU A 1013 47.27 56.70 -3.99
N ASP A 1014 46.24 56.17 -3.33
CA ASP A 1014 46.20 54.83 -2.71
C ASP A 1014 45.58 53.75 -3.62
N GLY A 1015 45.09 54.12 -4.81
CA GLY A 1015 44.41 53.24 -5.76
C GLY A 1015 42.89 53.13 -5.58
N SER A 1016 42.27 53.83 -4.63
CA SER A 1016 40.82 53.82 -4.43
C SER A 1016 40.08 54.64 -5.49
N ARG A 1017 38.83 54.24 -5.80
CA ARG A 1017 37.94 54.89 -6.78
C ARG A 1017 37.01 55.96 -6.18
N ASP A 1018 36.84 55.99 -4.86
CA ASP A 1018 36.02 57.01 -4.17
C ASP A 1018 36.77 58.35 -4.11
N ILE A 1019 36.80 59.05 -5.24
CA ILE A 1019 37.52 60.31 -5.35
C ILE A 1019 36.65 61.42 -4.73
N LYS A 1020 36.90 61.68 -3.45
CA LYS A 1020 36.35 62.85 -2.75
C LYS A 1020 36.98 64.13 -3.29
N ILE A 1021 36.14 65.04 -3.75
CA ILE A 1021 36.50 66.36 -4.24
C ILE A 1021 35.92 67.37 -3.26
N ASN A 1022 36.79 67.85 -2.35
CA ASN A 1022 36.42 68.84 -1.34
C ASN A 1022 36.22 70.20 -2.01
N VAL A 1023 34.96 70.48 -2.36
CA VAL A 1023 34.47 71.75 -2.89
C VAL A 1023 33.22 72.16 -2.10
N PRO A 1024 33.09 73.43 -1.69
CA PRO A 1024 31.99 73.83 -0.79
C PRO A 1024 30.59 73.67 -1.41
N SER A 1025 30.45 73.95 -2.70
CA SER A 1025 29.19 73.82 -3.46
C SER A 1025 29.43 73.92 -4.97
N VAL A 1026 28.66 73.18 -5.77
CA VAL A 1026 28.53 73.38 -7.23
C VAL A 1026 27.07 73.70 -7.51
N THR A 1027 26.82 74.77 -8.26
CA THR A 1027 25.50 75.35 -8.53
C THR A 1027 25.19 75.56 -10.02
N GLU A 1028 26.19 75.43 -10.88
CA GLU A 1028 26.08 75.59 -12.35
C GLU A 1028 26.61 74.34 -13.09
N ASN A 1029 26.74 74.41 -14.42
CA ASN A 1029 27.18 73.28 -15.25
C ASN A 1029 28.64 72.92 -14.95
N LEU A 1030 28.85 71.71 -14.41
CA LEU A 1030 30.17 71.17 -14.09
C LEU A 1030 30.73 70.34 -15.25
N HIS A 1031 31.88 70.75 -15.79
CA HIS A 1031 32.62 70.02 -16.81
C HIS A 1031 33.95 69.50 -16.25
N ILE A 1032 34.32 68.29 -16.66
CA ILE A 1032 35.62 67.69 -16.33
C ILE A 1032 36.57 67.93 -17.50
N VAL A 1033 37.79 68.38 -17.20
CA VAL A 1033 38.89 68.47 -18.13
C VAL A 1033 40.01 67.55 -17.68
N VAL A 1034 40.53 66.72 -18.57
CA VAL A 1034 41.69 65.87 -18.32
C VAL A 1034 42.83 66.34 -19.22
N TRP A 1035 43.96 66.64 -18.58
CA TRP A 1035 45.21 66.98 -19.24
C TRP A 1035 46.24 65.88 -19.06
N HIS A 1036 46.99 65.63 -20.12
CA HIS A 1036 48.13 64.75 -20.10
C HIS A 1036 49.33 65.40 -20.82
N ARG A 1037 50.55 64.97 -20.47
CA ARG A 1037 51.79 65.66 -20.85
C ARG A 1037 52.12 65.60 -22.36
N ASN A 1038 51.73 64.55 -23.08
CA ASN A 1038 52.06 64.38 -24.51
C ASN A 1038 50.81 64.15 -25.39
N HIS A 1039 49.63 64.41 -24.84
CA HIS A 1039 48.34 64.29 -25.52
C HIS A 1039 47.58 65.62 -25.52
N LEU A 1040 46.71 65.78 -26.51
CA LEU A 1040 45.75 66.86 -26.52
C LEU A 1040 44.76 66.68 -25.37
N GLY A 1041 44.51 67.75 -24.60
CA GLY A 1041 43.54 67.74 -23.51
C GLY A 1041 42.13 67.41 -23.99
N VAL A 1042 41.34 66.76 -23.13
CA VAL A 1042 39.94 66.39 -23.40
C VAL A 1042 39.03 66.98 -22.32
N MET A 1043 37.84 67.43 -22.72
CA MET A 1043 36.83 67.97 -21.81
C MET A 1043 35.48 67.29 -22.04
N SER A 1044 34.69 67.10 -20.98
CA SER A 1044 33.35 66.52 -21.06
C SER A 1044 32.47 67.34 -22.01
N ALA A 1045 31.86 66.69 -22.99
CA ALA A 1045 30.96 67.35 -23.95
C ALA A 1045 29.72 67.91 -23.26
N ASN A 1046 29.19 67.15 -22.29
CA ASN A 1046 28.03 67.51 -21.49
C ASN A 1046 28.46 67.77 -20.04
N PRO A 1047 27.69 68.59 -19.31
CA PRO A 1047 27.91 68.74 -17.88
C PRO A 1047 27.58 67.45 -17.12
N LEU A 1048 28.23 67.27 -15.98
CA LEU A 1048 27.96 66.15 -15.08
C LEU A 1048 26.59 66.29 -14.43
N SER A 1049 25.91 65.15 -14.24
CA SER A 1049 24.64 65.06 -13.51
C SER A 1049 24.93 65.17 -12.01
N LEU A 1050 24.56 66.29 -11.37
CA LEU A 1050 24.75 66.50 -9.93
C LEU A 1050 23.73 65.74 -9.07
N ASP A 1051 22.76 65.05 -9.69
CA ASP A 1051 21.72 64.27 -9.00
C ASP A 1051 22.22 62.90 -8.50
N ASP A 1052 23.43 62.49 -8.92
CA ASP A 1052 24.04 61.21 -8.59
C ASP A 1052 25.26 61.38 -7.65
N ALA A 1053 25.57 60.35 -6.86
CA ALA A 1053 26.83 60.24 -6.14
C ALA A 1053 27.25 58.75 -6.07
N PRO A 1054 28.42 58.36 -6.61
CA PRO A 1054 29.42 59.21 -7.26
C PRO A 1054 28.94 59.77 -8.60
N LEU A 1055 29.48 60.93 -8.99
CA LEU A 1055 29.32 61.52 -10.31
C LEU A 1055 30.16 60.73 -11.30
N VAL A 1056 29.53 59.93 -12.16
CA VAL A 1056 30.22 59.06 -13.13
C VAL A 1056 30.39 59.77 -14.48
N TYR A 1057 31.60 59.75 -15.03
CA TYR A 1057 31.86 60.23 -16.40
C TYR A 1057 32.90 59.38 -17.13
N ASP A 1058 32.54 58.85 -18.31
CA ASP A 1058 33.38 57.93 -19.09
C ASP A 1058 33.67 58.49 -20.49
N PHE A 1059 34.88 59.00 -20.70
CA PHE A 1059 35.37 59.52 -21.98
C PHE A 1059 35.59 58.44 -23.05
N THR A 1060 35.57 57.16 -22.67
CA THR A 1060 36.01 56.05 -23.50
C THR A 1060 34.87 55.37 -24.25
N SER A 1061 33.64 55.61 -23.79
CA SER A 1061 32.44 54.84 -24.20
C SER A 1061 31.85 55.23 -25.56
N ASP A 1062 31.93 56.51 -25.95
CA ASP A 1062 31.33 57.01 -27.19
C ASP A 1062 31.99 58.32 -27.68
N GLU A 1063 31.91 58.59 -28.99
CA GLU A 1063 32.43 59.81 -29.62
C GLU A 1063 31.85 61.08 -28.99
N SER A 1064 30.58 61.05 -28.56
CA SER A 1064 29.87 62.21 -28.01
C SER A 1064 30.31 62.57 -26.58
N GLN A 1065 31.19 61.80 -25.94
CA GLN A 1065 31.63 62.06 -24.56
C GLN A 1065 32.69 63.16 -24.47
N ALA A 1066 33.45 63.41 -25.54
CA ALA A 1066 34.41 64.51 -25.60
C ALA A 1066 33.84 65.71 -26.32
N TYR A 1067 34.09 66.92 -25.79
CA TYR A 1067 33.68 68.15 -26.43
C TYR A 1067 34.31 68.28 -27.82
N GLY A 1068 33.43 68.44 -28.82
CA GLY A 1068 33.79 68.48 -30.24
C GLY A 1068 33.94 67.12 -30.93
N GLY A 1069 33.53 66.03 -30.26
CA GLY A 1069 33.36 64.70 -30.86
C GLY A 1069 34.67 64.09 -31.35
N SER A 1070 34.66 63.55 -32.57
CA SER A 1070 35.84 63.00 -33.26
C SER A 1070 37.02 63.96 -33.42
N ALA A 1071 36.83 65.26 -33.22
CA ALA A 1071 37.91 66.24 -33.18
C ALA A 1071 38.45 66.51 -31.76
N GLY A 1072 37.71 66.14 -30.70
CA GLY A 1072 38.14 66.29 -29.30
C GLY A 1072 38.84 65.05 -28.72
N HIS A 1073 38.54 63.86 -29.25
CA HIS A 1073 39.25 62.61 -28.94
C HIS A 1073 39.17 61.62 -30.11
N LYS A 1074 39.93 60.54 -30.09
CA LYS A 1074 40.09 59.59 -31.21
C LYS A 1074 39.54 58.21 -30.89
N ASN A 1075 38.91 57.58 -31.88
CA ASN A 1075 38.59 56.15 -31.81
C ASN A 1075 39.89 55.33 -31.94
N LEU A 1076 40.28 54.63 -30.87
CA LEU A 1076 41.49 53.83 -30.79
C LEU A 1076 41.30 52.40 -31.33
N GLY A 1077 40.08 52.06 -31.76
CA GLY A 1077 39.67 50.73 -32.19
C GLY A 1077 38.84 50.00 -31.14
N GLY A 1078 38.10 48.97 -31.56
CA GLY A 1078 37.30 48.13 -30.64
C GLY A 1078 36.08 48.83 -30.01
N GLY A 1079 35.76 50.06 -30.43
CA GLY A 1079 34.71 50.89 -29.82
C GLY A 1079 35.19 51.75 -28.66
N VAL A 1080 36.50 51.79 -28.38
CA VAL A 1080 37.09 52.60 -27.31
C VAL A 1080 37.63 53.92 -27.86
N PHE A 1081 37.33 55.01 -27.18
CA PHE A 1081 37.82 56.35 -27.50
C PHE A 1081 38.88 56.81 -26.49
N GLY A 1082 39.85 57.62 -26.93
CA GLY A 1082 40.92 58.12 -26.07
C GLY A 1082 41.57 59.40 -26.58
N MET A 1083 42.37 60.03 -25.71
CA MET A 1083 43.07 61.27 -25.98
C MET A 1083 44.06 61.09 -27.15
N MET A 1084 44.17 62.10 -28.03
CA MET A 1084 45.07 62.06 -29.19
C MET A 1084 46.51 62.35 -28.75
N GLY A 1085 47.42 61.42 -29.02
CA GLY A 1085 48.86 61.60 -28.75
C GLY A 1085 49.57 62.40 -29.84
N GLY A 1086 50.76 62.92 -29.55
CA GLY A 1086 51.63 63.54 -30.55
C GLY A 1086 52.01 65.00 -30.30
N ASP A 1087 51.58 65.60 -29.19
CA ASP A 1087 51.95 66.97 -28.79
C ASP A 1087 53.20 66.94 -27.92
N ALA A 1088 54.37 67.12 -28.54
CA ALA A 1088 55.65 67.13 -27.82
C ALA A 1088 56.05 68.54 -27.34
N SER A 1089 55.42 69.57 -27.89
CA SER A 1089 55.74 70.97 -27.62
C SER A 1089 54.86 71.61 -26.55
N TYR A 1090 53.82 70.89 -26.11
CA TYR A 1090 52.82 71.29 -25.12
C TYR A 1090 51.94 72.45 -25.57
N ASP A 1091 51.91 72.77 -26.87
CA ASP A 1091 51.16 73.90 -27.39
C ASP A 1091 49.70 73.55 -27.76
N GLN A 1092 49.30 72.30 -27.46
CA GLN A 1092 47.98 71.73 -27.71
C GLN A 1092 47.60 71.68 -29.19
N VAL A 1093 48.61 71.62 -30.07
CA VAL A 1093 48.47 71.38 -31.51
C VAL A 1093 49.45 70.27 -31.90
N VAL A 1094 48.99 69.27 -32.65
CA VAL A 1094 49.88 68.23 -33.20
C VAL A 1094 50.26 68.64 -34.61
N ASP A 1095 51.45 69.21 -34.79
CA ASP A 1095 51.91 69.67 -36.10
C ASP A 1095 53.41 69.42 -36.38
N GLY A 1096 53.94 70.09 -37.40
CA GLY A 1096 55.34 69.96 -37.79
C GLY A 1096 56.34 70.34 -36.70
N GLN A 1097 55.97 71.15 -35.70
CA GLN A 1097 56.81 71.52 -34.57
C GLN A 1097 57.08 70.32 -33.67
N ASP A 1098 56.06 69.55 -33.32
CA ASP A 1098 56.23 68.33 -32.50
C ASP A 1098 57.11 67.32 -33.22
N LYS A 1099 56.95 67.20 -34.54
CA LYS A 1099 57.83 66.36 -35.35
C LYS A 1099 59.26 66.87 -35.40
N LEU A 1100 59.51 68.18 -35.37
CA LEU A 1100 60.87 68.72 -35.31
C LEU A 1100 61.51 68.41 -33.95
N VAL A 1101 60.74 68.47 -32.86
CA VAL A 1101 61.17 68.04 -31.52
C VAL A 1101 61.50 66.54 -31.54
N TRP A 1102 60.63 65.71 -32.09
CA TRP A 1102 60.87 64.26 -32.24
C TRP A 1102 62.08 63.95 -33.13
N VAL A 1103 62.21 64.55 -34.33
CA VAL A 1103 63.32 64.28 -35.28
C VAL A 1103 64.68 64.58 -34.65
N SER A 1104 64.76 65.62 -33.82
CA SER A 1104 66.00 66.00 -33.13
C SER A 1104 66.44 64.96 -32.08
N ASN A 1105 65.52 64.09 -31.65
CA ASN A 1105 65.73 63.10 -30.59
C ASN A 1105 65.54 61.65 -31.04
N ALA A 1106 65.15 61.42 -32.31
CA ALA A 1106 64.92 60.10 -32.86
C ALA A 1106 66.19 59.21 -32.78
N GLY A 1107 66.05 58.05 -32.13
CA GLY A 1107 67.14 57.11 -31.86
C GLY A 1107 67.82 57.27 -30.49
N ASN A 1108 67.41 58.24 -29.68
CA ASN A 1108 67.78 58.33 -28.26
C ASN A 1108 66.89 57.41 -27.40
N THR A 1109 67.33 57.11 -26.17
CA THR A 1109 66.48 56.48 -25.14
C THR A 1109 65.59 57.54 -24.49
N ALA A 1110 64.31 57.24 -24.29
CA ALA A 1110 63.42 58.14 -23.55
C ALA A 1110 63.74 58.07 -22.04
N ASP A 1111 63.56 59.18 -21.31
CA ASP A 1111 63.50 59.19 -19.84
C ASP A 1111 62.34 60.09 -19.45
N TYR A 1112 61.12 59.57 -19.56
CA TYR A 1112 59.87 60.31 -19.35
C TYR A 1112 59.79 61.61 -20.19
N GLU A 1113 60.12 61.48 -21.47
CA GLU A 1113 60.15 62.58 -22.42
C GLU A 1113 58.79 62.77 -23.12
N PRO A 1114 58.42 63.99 -23.56
CA PRO A 1114 57.11 64.26 -24.16
C PRO A 1114 56.99 63.80 -25.62
N TYR A 1115 58.11 63.51 -26.28
CA TYR A 1115 58.17 63.01 -27.67
C TYR A 1115 58.28 61.48 -27.77
N ASP A 1116 58.19 60.76 -26.63
CA ASP A 1116 57.85 59.33 -26.59
C ASP A 1116 56.31 59.26 -26.61
N PHE A 1117 55.73 59.19 -27.82
CA PHE A 1117 54.30 59.31 -28.03
C PHE A 1117 53.57 57.99 -27.79
N ASN A 1118 54.21 56.85 -28.00
CA ASN A 1118 53.62 55.54 -27.70
C ASN A 1118 53.87 55.09 -26.24
N MET A 1119 54.67 55.85 -25.48
CA MET A 1119 54.97 55.66 -24.07
C MET A 1119 55.67 54.31 -23.78
N ASP A 1120 56.50 53.84 -24.72
CA ASP A 1120 57.18 52.55 -24.64
C ASP A 1120 58.64 52.64 -24.18
N ASN A 1121 59.09 53.83 -23.77
CA ASN A 1121 60.46 54.15 -23.36
C ASN A 1121 61.49 54.22 -24.52
N LYS A 1122 61.03 54.36 -25.77
CA LYS A 1122 61.90 54.52 -26.95
C LYS A 1122 61.40 55.65 -27.83
N ILE A 1123 62.34 56.38 -28.45
CA ILE A 1123 62.00 57.46 -29.39
C ILE A 1123 62.36 56.98 -30.78
N ASP A 1124 61.40 56.34 -31.45
CA ASP A 1124 61.62 55.71 -32.74
C ASP A 1124 60.47 55.90 -33.73
N ASN A 1125 60.57 55.24 -34.89
CA ASN A 1125 59.63 55.46 -35.97
C ASN A 1125 58.18 55.09 -35.61
N GLN A 1126 57.94 54.28 -34.57
CA GLN A 1126 56.60 53.93 -34.11
C GLN A 1126 55.88 55.14 -33.51
N ASP A 1127 56.55 55.96 -32.69
CA ASP A 1127 55.98 57.24 -32.19
C ASP A 1127 55.46 58.11 -33.33
N LYS A 1128 56.29 58.25 -34.37
CA LYS A 1128 55.99 59.10 -35.51
C LYS A 1128 54.92 58.47 -36.42
N ASN A 1129 55.03 57.19 -36.75
CA ASN A 1129 54.19 56.54 -37.75
C ASN A 1129 52.83 56.13 -37.19
N ASP A 1130 52.81 55.63 -35.96
CA ASP A 1130 51.64 55.00 -35.36
C ASP A 1130 50.80 56.02 -34.57
N VAL A 1131 51.43 57.06 -34.00
CA VAL A 1131 50.75 58.10 -33.21
C VAL A 1131 50.73 59.46 -33.94
N TRP A 1132 51.88 60.13 -34.09
CA TRP A 1132 51.92 61.52 -34.60
C TRP A 1132 51.34 61.69 -36.02
N MET A 1133 51.66 60.78 -36.96
CA MET A 1133 51.26 60.95 -38.37
C MET A 1133 49.75 60.89 -38.56
N GLY A 1134 49.05 60.07 -37.77
CA GLY A 1134 47.59 59.96 -37.81
C GLY A 1134 46.88 61.18 -37.25
N ASN A 1135 47.57 61.96 -36.39
CA ASN A 1135 47.00 63.11 -35.68
C ASN A 1135 47.54 64.46 -36.19
N ASN A 1136 48.51 64.47 -37.09
CA ASN A 1136 49.08 65.71 -37.62
C ASN A 1136 48.02 66.62 -38.25
N GLY A 1137 47.86 67.81 -37.68
CA GLY A 1137 46.85 68.82 -37.99
C GLY A 1137 45.71 68.90 -36.96
N ALA A 1138 45.70 68.05 -35.93
CA ALA A 1138 44.75 68.12 -34.82
C ALA A 1138 45.16 69.18 -33.78
N SER A 1139 44.19 69.73 -33.07
CA SER A 1139 44.38 70.66 -31.95
C SER A 1139 43.35 70.39 -30.87
N THR A 1140 43.65 70.70 -29.61
CA THR A 1140 42.66 70.55 -28.53
C THR A 1140 41.41 71.38 -28.83
N LEU A 1141 40.26 70.86 -28.41
CA LEU A 1141 39.00 71.60 -28.43
C LEU A 1141 38.60 72.15 -27.06
N VAL A 1142 39.42 71.89 -26.03
CA VAL A 1142 39.22 72.44 -24.69
C VAL A 1142 39.32 73.98 -24.76
N PRO A 1143 38.29 74.74 -24.36
CA PRO A 1143 38.37 76.19 -24.34
C PRO A 1143 39.38 76.67 -23.30
N GLU A 1144 40.31 77.55 -23.69
CA GLU A 1144 41.31 78.13 -22.78
C GLU A 1144 41.04 79.61 -22.47
#